data_AF-A0AAJ0I5T5-F1
#
_entry.id   AF-A0AAJ0I5T5-F1
#
_cell.length_a   1.000
_cell.length_b   1.000
_cell.length_c   1.000
_cell.angle_alpha   90.00
_cell.angle_beta   90.00
_cell.angle_gamma   90.00
#
_symmetry.space_group_name_H-M   'P 1'
#
loop_
_entity.id
_entity.type
_entity.pdbx_description
1 polymer ?
#
loop_
_entity_poly.entity_id
_entity_poly.type
_entity_poly.pdbx_seq_one_letter_code
_entity_poly.pdbx_strand_id
1 'polypeptide(L)'
;MKFGKQIQKRQLEVPEYAASFVNYKALKKLIKKLSATPILPPQTDLRRAPGEPLDTQSALQANKATFFFQIDRELDKVNACYVQKEAELKIRLKTLLDKKKALRSRSGGTSRRSTKFTTLQEGFQQFVNDLNKLQQFVEINGTAFSKILKKWDKTAKSKTKELYLSRVVEKRPAFNPTVISELSDQATTSLQELGAWADGDNVSFETRPDHDHVVSTQHLLGTDEGDADTLLLDTVLSGNIDSLKDMLDRMKATAAPDGSADVSLAERVTRTFLASINEGSLEALKVLLDTGLVDIQSWDDINERNCLHQAAIYGNSFVLEYGLSKGVDAERTDAYGRVPLHYASMHGRLDMIDALLNASPKTINLIDHDNFTPLVHSIVRNHLECVGRLLERSARIDPVSDTDHVPLNLACQHGSVAIVELLLKHGAKILADAEGLYPQHLVARSGQTPEILVLLKQYGADLDQIDKLYGWTPLVHAASEGNVPCLQALLEIGADPNILDEKDLPAMYYAAWEGHLECMKLLTPTKKEKAANELPPIHIGGALPPMASSTAPMPMSLDAIDPIPALELPPPIIPLRRYGHNFLDTKTVVQISFEEDSEQPLLFFQDGKYPAARLTISSKSSDLIPKNIILPFQEDTRVASFQIDNLESFTLDFEVFPTYGAKVIAKTVALPNIFRALLSSSGKCCLPLFDPRLRAIGQISFHVQIIKPFSGTPLEITDFETYWKATSQFDTNTSTFVTGSSLSGDFVQIYVQHTKDGVPVLWPRWTINCGGIDVPVSTLTLAQFQTVTAAARNGINLSELSTYTLDQIADVHRILANIGITLHEALFLLPKGMHVNIQVLYPTADEKAESNSSTVADDVNEFADAILSVVFDHARAQRAERPDSVRSVVFSSYNPTLCTALNWKQPNFPVFLCNDMGREDRKQQQGSCSKGDGDEDMGGTTAASRREAADERTLQSDGRRTSSIKDVVRTATSNNLMGLICCSRLLDMVPALVDAIKSHGLALVVDKSGEPEAANSKDSGDKQLGISGALGGLAGADPFPKLPKGVDGLLKSNGVLRFNEYIDV
;
A
#
# COMPACT_ATOMS: atom_id res chain seq x y z
N MET A 1 9.52 -11.53 -0.72
CA MET A 1 8.25 -12.28 -0.54
C MET A 1 8.25 -13.58 -1.36
N LYS A 2 7.63 -14.67 -0.86
CA LYS A 2 7.43 -15.92 -1.63
C LYS A 2 6.28 -15.73 -2.63
N PHE A 3 6.59 -15.35 -3.87
CA PHE A 3 5.64 -15.02 -4.97
C PHE A 3 4.40 -15.92 -5.14
N GLY A 4 4.49 -17.22 -4.80
CA GLY A 4 3.32 -18.12 -4.85
C GLY A 4 2.19 -17.75 -3.88
N LYS A 5 2.52 -17.17 -2.71
CA LYS A 5 1.53 -16.69 -1.73
C LYS A 5 0.82 -15.42 -2.23
N GLN A 6 1.51 -14.55 -2.97
CA GLN A 6 0.93 -13.35 -3.57
C GLN A 6 -0.06 -13.68 -4.68
N ILE A 7 0.23 -14.68 -5.53
CA ILE A 7 -0.76 -15.17 -6.52
C ILE A 7 -1.99 -15.72 -5.79
N GLN A 8 -1.78 -16.51 -4.74
CA GLN A 8 -2.89 -17.09 -3.98
C GLN A 8 -3.76 -15.99 -3.36
N LYS A 9 -3.15 -14.97 -2.75
CA LYS A 9 -3.89 -13.80 -2.24
C LYS A 9 -4.76 -13.16 -3.33
N ARG A 10 -4.18 -12.86 -4.50
CA ARG A 10 -4.95 -12.28 -5.61
C ARG A 10 -6.03 -13.21 -6.16
N GLN A 11 -5.84 -14.54 -6.14
CA GLN A 11 -6.87 -15.50 -6.56
C GLN A 11 -8.12 -15.45 -5.66
N LEU A 12 -7.97 -15.08 -4.39
CA LEU A 12 -9.06 -14.96 -3.43
C LEU A 12 -9.91 -13.71 -3.65
N GLU A 13 -9.37 -12.70 -4.34
CA GLU A 13 -10.12 -11.50 -4.72
C GLU A 13 -11.25 -11.81 -5.72
N VAL A 14 -11.18 -12.94 -6.44
CA VAL A 14 -12.19 -13.36 -7.42
C VAL A 14 -12.63 -14.81 -7.20
N PRO A 15 -13.44 -15.09 -6.16
CA PRO A 15 -13.79 -16.45 -5.76
C PRO A 15 -14.61 -17.21 -6.80
N GLU A 16 -15.39 -16.52 -7.65
CA GLU A 16 -16.18 -17.13 -8.74
C GLU A 16 -15.33 -18.00 -9.68
N TYR A 17 -14.05 -17.63 -9.88
CA TYR A 17 -13.13 -18.35 -10.78
C TYR A 17 -12.15 -19.27 -10.05
N ALA A 18 -12.35 -19.53 -8.75
CA ALA A 18 -11.43 -20.30 -7.90
C ALA A 18 -11.00 -21.65 -8.53
N ALA A 19 -11.97 -22.40 -9.08
CA ALA A 19 -11.73 -23.71 -9.71
C ALA A 19 -10.92 -23.62 -11.02
N SER A 20 -10.99 -22.49 -11.71
CA SER A 20 -10.43 -22.28 -13.05
C SER A 20 -9.04 -21.66 -13.04
N PHE A 21 -8.55 -21.18 -11.90
CA PHE A 21 -7.19 -20.65 -11.78
C PHE A 21 -6.11 -21.71 -11.97
N VAL A 22 -4.93 -21.28 -12.43
CA VAL A 22 -3.75 -22.15 -12.53
C VAL A 22 -3.34 -22.70 -11.16
N ASN A 23 -3.18 -24.02 -11.06
CA ASN A 23 -2.67 -24.64 -9.84
C ASN A 23 -1.15 -24.48 -9.70
N TYR A 24 -0.72 -23.27 -9.34
CA TYR A 24 0.69 -22.90 -9.23
C TYR A 24 1.46 -23.77 -8.22
N LYS A 25 0.80 -24.22 -7.14
CA LYS A 25 1.40 -25.09 -6.11
C LYS A 25 1.69 -26.49 -6.66
N ALA A 26 0.77 -27.07 -7.42
CA ALA A 26 0.96 -28.37 -8.07
C ALA A 26 2.08 -28.30 -9.12
N LEU A 27 2.09 -27.28 -9.97
CA LEU A 27 3.17 -27.08 -10.96
C LEU A 27 4.52 -26.88 -10.27
N LYS A 28 4.60 -26.11 -9.18
CA LYS A 28 5.85 -25.96 -8.40
C LYS A 28 6.32 -27.30 -7.81
N LYS A 29 5.41 -28.12 -7.28
CA LYS A 29 5.73 -29.48 -6.78
C LYS A 29 6.20 -30.37 -7.93
N LEU A 30 5.58 -30.28 -9.11
CA LEU A 30 5.97 -31.02 -10.30
C LEU A 30 7.40 -30.65 -10.73
N ILE A 31 7.74 -29.36 -10.81
CA ILE A 31 9.12 -28.92 -11.10
C ILE A 31 10.10 -29.52 -10.10
N LYS A 32 9.79 -29.48 -8.80
CA LYS A 32 10.66 -30.04 -7.75
C LYS A 32 10.83 -31.57 -7.89
N LYS A 33 9.76 -32.29 -8.27
CA LYS A 33 9.81 -33.73 -8.55
C LYS A 33 10.65 -34.03 -9.79
N LEU A 34 10.41 -33.34 -10.90
CA LEU A 34 11.15 -33.50 -12.16
C LEU A 34 12.63 -33.13 -12.01
N SER A 35 12.98 -32.19 -11.12
CA SER A 35 14.37 -31.87 -10.80
C SER A 35 15.04 -32.86 -9.84
N ALA A 36 14.28 -33.57 -9.02
CA ALA A 36 14.79 -34.49 -7.99
C ALA A 36 14.85 -35.96 -8.44
N THR A 37 14.19 -36.32 -9.55
CA THR A 37 14.11 -37.72 -10.00
C THR A 37 15.09 -37.98 -11.14
N PRO A 38 16.16 -38.78 -10.95
CA PRO A 38 16.91 -39.33 -12.07
C PRO A 38 16.11 -40.50 -12.64
N ILE A 39 15.57 -40.29 -13.84
CA ILE A 39 15.15 -41.28 -14.85
C ILE A 39 14.06 -42.29 -14.45
N LEU A 40 12.90 -42.21 -15.12
CA LEU A 40 12.02 -43.36 -15.32
C LEU A 40 12.10 -43.79 -16.78
N PRO A 41 12.33 -45.08 -17.09
CA PRO A 41 12.18 -45.58 -18.44
C PRO A 41 10.69 -45.56 -18.84
N PRO A 42 10.36 -45.26 -20.10
CA PRO A 42 9.01 -45.41 -20.62
C PRO A 42 8.57 -46.88 -20.52
N GLN A 43 7.33 -47.12 -20.08
CA GLN A 43 6.74 -48.44 -19.77
C GLN A 43 6.58 -49.39 -20.98
N THR A 44 7.21 -49.12 -22.12
CA THR A 44 6.96 -49.85 -23.38
C THR A 44 8.09 -50.76 -23.86
N ASP A 45 9.26 -50.80 -23.21
CA ASP A 45 10.36 -51.66 -23.66
C ASP A 45 10.69 -52.79 -22.67
N LEU A 46 9.99 -53.92 -22.81
CA LEU A 46 10.28 -55.19 -22.12
C LEU A 46 11.52 -55.93 -22.67
N ARG A 47 12.45 -55.25 -23.35
CA ARG A 47 13.69 -55.87 -23.87
C ARG A 47 14.88 -54.92 -23.81
N ARG A 48 15.59 -54.86 -22.68
CA ARG A 48 16.98 -54.37 -22.66
C ARG A 48 17.83 -55.03 -21.57
N ALA A 49 19.05 -55.41 -21.96
CA ALA A 49 20.05 -56.08 -21.13
C ALA A 49 20.71 -55.10 -20.12
N PRO A 50 21.25 -55.60 -18.99
CA PRO A 50 21.82 -54.74 -17.95
C PRO A 50 23.21 -54.23 -18.36
N GLY A 51 23.37 -52.92 -18.59
CA GLY A 51 24.70 -52.32 -18.74
C GLY A 51 24.88 -51.08 -19.63
N GLU A 52 23.86 -50.53 -20.30
CA GLU A 52 24.04 -49.31 -21.11
C GLU A 52 23.84 -48.01 -20.31
N PRO A 53 24.67 -46.97 -20.53
CA PRO A 53 24.56 -45.69 -19.82
C PRO A 53 23.23 -45.01 -20.14
N LEU A 54 22.51 -44.60 -19.09
CA LEU A 54 21.22 -43.90 -19.20
C LEU A 54 21.41 -42.61 -20.03
N ASP A 55 20.68 -42.52 -21.15
CA ASP A 55 20.71 -41.37 -22.05
C ASP A 55 20.06 -40.14 -21.36
N THR A 56 20.89 -39.37 -20.67
CA THR A 56 20.51 -38.20 -19.87
C THR A 56 19.75 -37.15 -20.69
N GLN A 57 19.99 -37.09 -22.00
CA GLN A 57 19.32 -36.17 -22.91
C GLN A 57 17.87 -36.59 -23.20
N SER A 58 17.60 -37.89 -23.34
CA SER A 58 16.25 -38.44 -23.51
C SER A 58 15.37 -38.21 -22.27
N ALA A 59 15.94 -38.36 -21.07
CA ALA A 59 15.25 -38.13 -19.81
C ALA A 59 14.91 -36.64 -19.59
N LEU A 60 15.81 -35.73 -19.96
CA LEU A 60 15.54 -34.28 -19.95
C LEU A 60 14.43 -33.90 -20.93
N GLN A 61 14.38 -34.52 -22.11
CA GLN A 61 13.30 -34.33 -23.06
C GLN A 61 11.96 -34.87 -22.54
N ALA A 62 11.93 -36.03 -21.90
CA ALA A 62 10.74 -36.59 -21.28
C ALA A 62 10.22 -35.73 -20.12
N ASN A 63 11.11 -35.22 -19.27
CA ASN A 63 10.77 -34.29 -18.19
C ASN A 63 10.22 -32.97 -18.73
N LYS A 64 10.82 -32.45 -19.81
CA LYS A 64 10.34 -31.27 -20.53
C LYS A 64 8.93 -31.52 -21.10
N ALA A 65 8.70 -32.63 -21.78
CA ALA A 65 7.40 -32.98 -22.34
C ALA A 65 6.32 -33.11 -21.24
N THR A 66 6.64 -33.75 -20.12
CA THR A 66 5.71 -33.91 -18.98
C THR A 66 5.31 -32.57 -18.36
N PHE A 67 6.28 -31.67 -18.19
CA PHE A 67 6.01 -30.33 -17.66
C PHE A 67 5.14 -29.49 -18.61
N PHE A 68 5.48 -29.44 -19.90
CA PHE A 68 4.72 -28.66 -20.88
C PHE A 68 3.31 -29.25 -21.11
N PHE A 69 3.15 -30.57 -21.09
CA PHE A 69 1.83 -31.20 -21.14
C PHE A 69 0.93 -30.78 -19.97
N GLN A 70 1.48 -30.75 -18.74
CA GLN A 70 0.71 -30.28 -17.59
C GLN A 70 0.40 -28.78 -17.67
N ILE A 71 1.33 -27.95 -18.18
CA ILE A 71 1.06 -26.52 -18.42
C ILE A 71 -0.01 -26.34 -19.49
N ASP A 72 0.03 -27.08 -20.60
CA ASP A 72 -0.97 -27.00 -21.67
C ASP A 72 -2.36 -27.35 -21.13
N ARG A 73 -2.48 -28.38 -20.29
CA ARG A 73 -3.75 -28.73 -19.63
C ARG A 73 -4.27 -27.62 -18.71
N GLU A 74 -3.39 -26.99 -17.92
CA GLU A 74 -3.78 -25.84 -17.08
C GLU A 74 -4.15 -24.62 -17.95
N LEU A 75 -3.49 -24.42 -19.08
CA LEU A 75 -3.78 -23.34 -20.03
C LEU A 75 -5.12 -23.55 -20.73
N ASP A 76 -5.42 -24.77 -21.19
CA ASP A 76 -6.70 -25.11 -21.80
C ASP A 76 -7.86 -24.99 -20.80
N LYS A 77 -7.64 -25.35 -19.53
CA LYS A 77 -8.61 -25.14 -18.44
C LYS A 77 -8.94 -23.65 -18.26
N VAL A 78 -7.92 -22.79 -18.18
CA VAL A 78 -8.10 -21.33 -18.06
C VAL A 78 -8.81 -20.77 -19.29
N ASN A 79 -8.40 -21.20 -20.49
CA ASN A 79 -8.97 -20.70 -21.75
C ASN A 79 -10.42 -21.15 -21.95
N ALA A 80 -10.78 -22.37 -21.56
CA ALA A 80 -12.16 -22.85 -21.63
C ALA A 80 -13.10 -22.01 -20.74
N CYS A 81 -12.69 -21.74 -19.51
CA CYS A 81 -13.45 -20.87 -18.60
C CYS A 81 -13.59 -19.44 -19.17
N TYR A 82 -12.51 -18.88 -19.73
CA TYR A 82 -12.54 -17.55 -20.32
C TYR A 82 -13.51 -17.45 -21.50
N VAL A 83 -13.44 -18.37 -22.46
CA VAL A 83 -14.31 -18.35 -23.66
C VAL A 83 -15.79 -18.51 -23.29
N GLN A 84 -16.08 -19.35 -22.30
CA GLN A 84 -17.44 -19.49 -21.78
C GLN A 84 -17.95 -18.15 -21.20
N LYS A 85 -17.17 -17.54 -20.31
CA LYS A 85 -17.54 -16.27 -19.64
C LYS A 85 -17.61 -15.10 -20.63
N GLU A 86 -16.73 -15.07 -21.61
CA GLU A 86 -16.77 -14.09 -22.71
C GLU A 86 -18.09 -14.21 -23.50
N ALA A 87 -18.55 -15.43 -23.81
CA ALA A 87 -19.80 -15.65 -24.51
C ALA A 87 -21.03 -15.22 -23.69
N GLU A 88 -21.06 -15.54 -22.39
CA GLU A 88 -22.08 -15.11 -21.44
C GLU A 88 -22.17 -13.56 -21.39
N LEU A 89 -21.02 -12.89 -21.24
CA LEU A 89 -20.94 -11.43 -21.21
C LEU A 89 -21.36 -10.80 -22.54
N LYS A 90 -20.97 -11.35 -23.70
CA LYS A 90 -21.40 -10.84 -25.01
C LYS A 90 -22.91 -10.89 -25.18
N ILE A 91 -23.56 -11.97 -24.76
CA ILE A 91 -25.02 -12.11 -24.80
C ILE A 91 -25.65 -11.06 -23.88
N ARG A 92 -25.16 -10.93 -22.64
CA ARG A 92 -25.66 -9.94 -21.68
C ARG A 92 -25.55 -8.51 -22.21
N LEU A 93 -24.39 -8.13 -22.77
CA LEU A 93 -24.19 -6.81 -23.35
C LEU A 93 -25.15 -6.54 -24.51
N LYS A 94 -25.36 -7.53 -25.39
CA LYS A 94 -26.31 -7.41 -26.49
C LYS A 94 -27.72 -7.12 -25.97
N THR A 95 -28.19 -7.87 -24.97
CA THR A 95 -29.49 -7.64 -24.34
C THR A 95 -29.59 -6.24 -23.74
N LEU A 96 -28.56 -5.77 -23.01
CA LEU A 96 -28.54 -4.42 -22.45
C LEU A 96 -28.57 -3.33 -23.53
N LEU A 97 -27.84 -3.50 -24.63
CA LEU A 97 -27.84 -2.57 -25.76
C LEU A 97 -29.19 -2.53 -26.48
N ASP A 98 -29.83 -3.68 -26.69
CA ASP A 98 -31.14 -3.75 -27.33
C ASP A 98 -32.22 -3.09 -26.45
N LYS A 99 -32.16 -3.29 -25.13
CA LYS A 99 -33.04 -2.61 -24.16
C LYS A 99 -32.79 -1.11 -24.09
N LYS A 100 -31.53 -0.68 -24.15
CA LYS A 100 -31.17 0.74 -24.26
C LYS A 100 -31.72 1.37 -25.55
N LYS A 101 -31.64 0.70 -26.69
CA LYS A 101 -32.22 1.16 -27.96
C LYS A 101 -33.75 1.30 -27.86
N ALA A 102 -34.42 0.31 -27.26
CA ALA A 102 -35.86 0.34 -27.01
C ALA A 102 -36.29 1.46 -26.04
N LEU A 103 -35.41 1.86 -25.11
CA LEU A 103 -35.63 3.00 -24.22
C LEU A 103 -35.43 4.34 -24.96
N ARG A 104 -34.47 4.41 -25.89
CA ARG A 104 -34.20 5.60 -26.73
C ARG A 104 -35.28 5.87 -27.77
N SER A 105 -35.85 4.83 -28.39
CA SER A 105 -36.91 4.99 -29.41
C SER A 105 -38.22 5.55 -28.84
N ARG A 106 -38.31 5.69 -27.51
CA ARG A 106 -39.48 6.21 -26.78
C ARG A 106 -39.18 7.65 -26.37
N SER A 107 -39.69 8.62 -27.13
CA SER A 107 -39.34 10.05 -27.07
C SER A 107 -39.86 10.83 -25.84
N GLY A 108 -40.02 10.18 -24.68
CA GLY A 108 -40.41 10.81 -23.41
C GLY A 108 -39.21 10.95 -22.48
N GLY A 109 -39.02 12.14 -21.88
CA GLY A 109 -37.88 12.42 -20.98
C GLY A 109 -37.70 11.32 -19.92
N THR A 110 -36.61 10.57 -20.02
CA THR A 110 -36.31 9.46 -19.11
C THR A 110 -35.86 10.00 -17.77
N SER A 111 -36.77 10.07 -16.81
CA SER A 111 -36.44 10.49 -15.45
C SER A 111 -35.51 9.48 -14.77
N ARG A 112 -34.55 9.96 -13.96
CA ARG A 112 -33.70 9.14 -13.07
C ARG A 112 -34.51 8.23 -12.14
N ARG A 113 -35.79 8.54 -11.91
CA ARG A 113 -36.70 7.76 -11.07
C ARG A 113 -37.38 6.60 -11.79
N SER A 114 -37.27 6.49 -13.11
CA SER A 114 -37.89 5.38 -13.83
C SER A 114 -37.26 4.05 -13.41
N THR A 115 -38.09 3.08 -13.04
CA THR A 115 -37.65 1.70 -12.72
C THR A 115 -36.89 1.06 -13.89
N LYS A 116 -37.28 1.35 -15.14
CA LYS A 116 -36.57 0.88 -16.34
C LYS A 116 -35.18 1.50 -16.49
N PHE A 117 -35.01 2.76 -16.06
CA PHE A 117 -33.72 3.44 -16.12
C PHE A 117 -32.77 2.90 -15.06
N THR A 118 -33.26 2.74 -13.83
CA THR A 118 -32.47 2.23 -12.70
C THR A 118 -32.04 0.78 -12.94
N THR A 119 -32.94 -0.11 -13.39
CA THR A 119 -32.57 -1.50 -13.70
C THR A 119 -31.57 -1.60 -14.85
N LEU A 120 -31.70 -0.79 -15.89
CA LEU A 120 -30.76 -0.77 -17.01
C LEU A 120 -29.39 -0.21 -16.60
N GLN A 121 -29.36 0.85 -15.78
CA GLN A 121 -28.13 1.42 -15.25
C GLN A 121 -27.41 0.42 -14.32
N GLU A 122 -28.14 -0.25 -13.43
CA GLU A 122 -27.63 -1.34 -12.59
C GLU A 122 -27.09 -2.49 -13.44
N GLY A 123 -27.79 -2.88 -14.51
CA GLY A 123 -27.37 -3.92 -15.44
C GLY A 123 -26.02 -3.60 -16.10
N PHE A 124 -25.82 -2.37 -16.59
CA PHE A 124 -24.53 -1.94 -17.14
C PHE A 124 -23.44 -1.82 -16.08
N GLN A 125 -23.76 -1.35 -14.87
CA GLN A 125 -22.78 -1.26 -13.78
C GLN A 125 -22.28 -2.65 -13.37
N GLN A 126 -23.19 -3.62 -13.25
CA GLN A 126 -22.80 -5.00 -12.97
C GLN A 126 -21.96 -5.57 -14.11
N PHE A 127 -22.36 -5.33 -15.36
CA PHE A 127 -21.58 -5.80 -16.50
C PHE A 127 -20.12 -5.31 -16.44
N VAL A 128 -19.89 -4.05 -16.05
CA VAL A 128 -18.53 -3.51 -15.84
C VAL A 128 -17.81 -4.24 -14.69
N ASN A 129 -18.50 -4.53 -13.59
CA ASN A 129 -17.93 -5.29 -12.47
C ASN A 129 -17.55 -6.72 -12.87
N ASP A 130 -18.43 -7.43 -13.59
CA ASP A 130 -18.18 -8.80 -14.07
C ASP A 130 -17.00 -8.82 -15.06
N LEU A 131 -16.89 -7.80 -15.91
CA LEU A 131 -15.77 -7.64 -16.84
C LEU A 131 -14.44 -7.38 -16.10
N ASN A 132 -14.47 -6.59 -15.03
CA ASN A 132 -13.30 -6.37 -14.16
C ASN A 132 -12.87 -7.66 -13.45
N LYS A 133 -13.81 -8.48 -12.97
CA LYS A 133 -13.50 -9.80 -12.39
C LYS A 133 -12.84 -10.73 -13.42
N LEU A 134 -13.38 -10.80 -14.63
CA LEU A 134 -12.82 -11.62 -15.72
C LEU A 134 -11.41 -11.15 -16.11
N GLN A 135 -11.18 -9.84 -16.07
CA GLN A 135 -9.86 -9.24 -16.31
C GLN A 135 -8.85 -9.59 -15.23
N GLN A 136 -9.20 -9.47 -13.95
CA GLN A 136 -8.33 -9.90 -12.86
C GLN A 136 -7.96 -11.38 -13.01
N PHE A 137 -8.92 -12.22 -13.42
CA PHE A 137 -8.67 -13.63 -13.74
C PHE A 137 -7.60 -13.81 -14.83
N VAL A 138 -7.67 -13.04 -15.92
CA VAL A 138 -6.66 -13.08 -17.01
C VAL A 138 -5.28 -12.65 -16.50
N GLU A 139 -5.19 -11.54 -15.75
CA GLU A 139 -3.92 -11.02 -15.23
C GLU A 139 -3.24 -11.99 -14.26
N ILE A 140 -4.00 -12.53 -13.31
CA ILE A 140 -3.49 -13.45 -12.30
C ILE A 140 -2.95 -14.72 -12.97
N ASN A 141 -3.68 -15.26 -13.95
CA ASN A 141 -3.22 -16.43 -14.69
C ASN A 141 -2.01 -16.10 -15.58
N GLY A 142 -1.99 -14.94 -16.24
CA GLY A 142 -0.85 -14.51 -17.06
C GLY A 142 0.43 -14.34 -16.26
N THR A 143 0.34 -13.72 -15.08
CA THR A 143 1.46 -13.61 -14.13
C THR A 143 1.89 -14.97 -13.59
N ALA A 144 0.95 -15.88 -13.28
CA ALA A 144 1.23 -17.25 -12.85
C ALA A 144 2.00 -18.04 -13.92
N PHE A 145 1.56 -18.01 -15.18
CA PHE A 145 2.24 -18.67 -16.30
C PHE A 145 3.64 -18.09 -16.55
N SER A 146 3.79 -16.76 -16.59
CA SER A 146 5.10 -16.12 -16.78
C SER A 146 6.10 -16.53 -15.70
N LYS A 147 5.64 -16.66 -14.45
CA LYS A 147 6.52 -16.93 -13.30
C LYS A 147 6.80 -18.42 -13.10
N ILE A 148 5.87 -19.32 -13.44
CA ILE A 148 6.14 -20.76 -13.43
C ILE A 148 7.13 -21.13 -14.55
N LEU A 149 6.99 -20.52 -15.74
CA LEU A 149 7.94 -20.69 -16.84
C LEU A 149 9.32 -20.12 -16.47
N LYS A 150 9.39 -18.94 -15.83
CA LYS A 150 10.65 -18.39 -15.31
C LYS A 150 11.32 -19.32 -14.29
N LYS A 151 10.53 -20.01 -13.46
CA LYS A 151 11.06 -20.98 -12.49
C LYS A 151 11.62 -22.21 -13.20
N TRP A 152 10.90 -22.74 -14.18
CA TRP A 152 11.37 -23.86 -15.00
C TRP A 152 12.66 -23.53 -15.74
N ASP A 153 12.74 -22.38 -16.39
CA ASP A 153 13.95 -21.94 -17.11
C ASP A 153 15.16 -21.84 -16.18
N LYS A 154 14.97 -21.34 -14.94
CA LYS A 154 16.03 -21.32 -13.91
C LYS A 154 16.46 -22.73 -13.49
N THR A 155 15.53 -23.65 -13.28
CA THR A 155 15.86 -25.02 -12.83
C THR A 155 16.43 -25.89 -13.94
N ALA A 156 15.99 -25.70 -15.18
CA ALA A 156 16.39 -26.49 -16.35
C ALA A 156 17.52 -25.84 -17.17
N LYS A 157 18.02 -24.64 -16.77
CA LYS A 157 18.99 -23.82 -17.51
C LYS A 157 18.58 -23.57 -18.98
N SER A 158 17.28 -23.47 -19.22
CA SER A 158 16.69 -23.27 -20.55
C SER A 158 16.31 -21.80 -20.76
N LYS A 159 16.18 -21.37 -22.03
CA LYS A 159 15.66 -20.04 -22.42
C LYS A 159 14.30 -20.14 -23.11
N THR A 160 13.48 -21.12 -22.71
CA THR A 160 12.24 -21.49 -23.40
C THR A 160 11.04 -20.62 -23.03
N LYS A 161 11.12 -19.82 -21.96
CA LYS A 161 10.03 -18.97 -21.47
C LYS A 161 9.50 -18.02 -22.55
N GLU A 162 10.36 -17.21 -23.15
CA GLU A 162 9.93 -16.14 -24.08
C GLU A 162 9.30 -16.71 -25.34
N LEU A 163 9.83 -17.83 -25.84
CA LEU A 163 9.28 -18.53 -27.00
C LEU A 163 7.91 -19.14 -26.70
N TYR A 164 7.71 -19.74 -25.53
CA TYR A 164 6.43 -20.36 -25.18
C TYR A 164 5.36 -19.31 -24.84
N LEU A 165 5.73 -18.22 -24.16
CA LEU A 165 4.81 -17.10 -23.91
C LEU A 165 4.29 -16.51 -25.22
N SER A 166 5.19 -16.10 -26.12
CA SER A 166 4.83 -15.47 -27.39
C SER A 166 4.13 -16.40 -28.39
N ARG A 167 4.43 -17.71 -28.39
CA ARG A 167 3.86 -18.65 -29.37
C ARG A 167 2.59 -19.35 -28.90
N VAL A 168 2.44 -19.60 -27.61
CA VAL A 168 1.39 -20.48 -27.08
C VAL A 168 0.47 -19.74 -26.12
N VAL A 169 1.00 -18.98 -25.15
CA VAL A 169 0.17 -18.32 -24.13
C VAL A 169 -0.50 -17.07 -24.69
N GLU A 170 0.27 -16.13 -25.24
CA GLU A 170 -0.24 -14.83 -25.75
C GLU A 170 -1.17 -14.98 -26.96
N LYS A 171 -1.08 -16.09 -27.70
CA LYS A 171 -1.97 -16.36 -28.83
C LYS A 171 -3.36 -16.87 -28.42
N ARG A 172 -3.56 -17.25 -27.16
CA ARG A 172 -4.87 -17.76 -26.71
C ARG A 172 -5.85 -16.60 -26.52
N PRO A 173 -7.15 -16.79 -26.81
CA PRO A 173 -8.20 -15.79 -26.61
C PRO A 173 -8.18 -15.14 -25.22
N ALA A 174 -7.92 -15.92 -24.17
CA ALA A 174 -7.85 -15.43 -22.80
C ALA A 174 -6.82 -14.31 -22.56
N PHE A 175 -5.78 -14.20 -23.39
CA PHE A 175 -4.72 -13.20 -23.21
C PHE A 175 -4.75 -12.09 -24.26
N ASN A 176 -5.79 -12.04 -25.11
CA ASN A 176 -5.97 -10.95 -26.05
C ASN A 176 -6.74 -9.78 -25.40
N PRO A 177 -6.13 -8.60 -25.20
CA PRO A 177 -6.77 -7.48 -24.52
C PRO A 177 -7.86 -6.78 -25.35
N THR A 178 -7.92 -7.01 -26.68
CA THR A 178 -8.80 -6.22 -27.56
C THR A 178 -10.28 -6.43 -27.26
N VAL A 179 -10.69 -7.68 -27.01
CA VAL A 179 -12.10 -8.01 -26.79
C VAL A 179 -12.62 -7.39 -25.49
N ILE A 180 -11.85 -7.50 -24.40
CA ILE A 180 -12.21 -6.90 -23.10
C ILE A 180 -12.27 -5.37 -23.22
N SER A 181 -11.32 -4.76 -23.93
CA SER A 181 -11.32 -3.31 -24.19
C SER A 181 -12.58 -2.88 -24.94
N GLU A 182 -12.96 -3.59 -26.02
CA GLU A 182 -14.14 -3.27 -26.81
C GLU A 182 -15.43 -3.40 -25.99
N LEU A 183 -15.57 -4.46 -25.20
CA LEU A 183 -16.73 -4.65 -24.31
C LEU A 183 -16.80 -3.56 -23.23
N SER A 184 -15.65 -3.20 -22.64
CA SER A 184 -15.54 -2.13 -21.64
C SER A 184 -15.92 -0.78 -22.23
N ASP A 185 -15.47 -0.48 -23.44
CA ASP A 185 -15.75 0.78 -24.13
C ASP A 185 -17.23 0.91 -24.47
N GLN A 186 -17.88 -0.16 -24.95
CA GLN A 186 -19.31 -0.18 -25.24
C GLN A 186 -20.16 0.03 -23.98
N ALA A 187 -19.80 -0.63 -22.86
CA ALA A 187 -20.50 -0.46 -21.59
C ALA A 187 -20.31 0.94 -21.00
N THR A 188 -19.08 1.46 -21.02
CA THR A 188 -18.77 2.82 -20.53
C THR A 188 -19.49 3.89 -21.33
N THR A 189 -19.47 3.76 -22.66
CA THR A 189 -20.22 4.65 -23.57
C THR A 189 -21.72 4.59 -23.25
N SER A 190 -22.25 3.40 -22.97
CA SER A 190 -23.66 3.24 -22.65
C SER A 190 -24.07 3.85 -21.32
N LEU A 191 -23.24 3.73 -20.28
CA LEU A 191 -23.46 4.42 -19.01
C LEU A 191 -23.40 5.95 -19.15
N GLN A 192 -22.49 6.46 -19.98
CA GLN A 192 -22.40 7.91 -20.27
C GLN A 192 -23.64 8.43 -21.01
N GLU A 193 -24.13 7.69 -22.00
CA GLU A 193 -25.37 8.05 -22.72
C GLU A 193 -26.60 7.99 -21.82
N LEU A 194 -26.73 6.95 -20.98
CA LEU A 194 -27.82 6.86 -20.01
C LEU A 194 -27.78 8.03 -19.02
N GLY A 195 -26.60 8.36 -18.50
CA GLY A 195 -26.42 9.55 -17.67
C GLY A 195 -26.84 10.84 -18.39
N ALA A 196 -26.56 10.95 -19.69
CA ALA A 196 -26.99 12.10 -20.48
C ALA A 196 -28.50 12.21 -20.61
N TRP A 197 -29.20 11.10 -20.89
CA TRP A 197 -30.64 11.08 -21.04
C TRP A 197 -31.38 11.38 -19.73
N ALA A 198 -30.86 10.88 -18.61
CA ALA A 198 -31.39 11.17 -17.27
C ALA A 198 -31.41 12.67 -16.95
N ASP A 199 -30.48 13.43 -17.54
CA ASP A 199 -30.32 14.86 -17.31
C ASP A 199 -30.92 15.70 -18.45
N GLY A 200 -31.63 15.08 -19.40
CA GLY A 200 -32.33 15.74 -20.52
C GLY A 200 -31.50 15.99 -21.79
N ASP A 201 -30.24 15.52 -21.83
CA ASP A 201 -29.36 15.73 -22.98
C ASP A 201 -29.36 14.50 -23.93
N ASN A 202 -29.78 14.69 -25.18
CA ASN A 202 -29.74 13.65 -26.20
C ASN A 202 -28.37 13.55 -26.89
N VAL A 203 -27.35 13.09 -26.17
CA VAL A 203 -25.99 12.89 -26.71
C VAL A 203 -25.78 11.42 -27.12
N SER A 204 -25.22 11.19 -28.31
CA SER A 204 -24.77 9.89 -28.81
C SER A 204 -23.26 9.98 -29.04
N PHE A 205 -22.46 9.11 -28.42
CA PHE A 205 -20.99 9.20 -28.43
C PHE A 205 -20.34 8.29 -29.50
N GLU A 206 -21.13 7.72 -30.41
CA GLU A 206 -20.62 6.91 -31.52
C GLU A 206 -19.95 7.79 -32.58
N THR A 207 -18.64 7.57 -32.78
CA THR A 207 -17.87 8.09 -33.91
C THR A 207 -17.29 6.89 -34.67
N ARG A 208 -18.02 6.40 -35.66
CA ARG A 208 -17.49 5.88 -36.92
C ARG A 208 -18.57 6.00 -38.01
N PRO A 209 -18.29 6.67 -39.13
CA PRO A 209 -19.09 6.60 -40.33
C PRO A 209 -18.67 5.33 -41.09
N ASP A 210 -19.65 4.52 -41.52
CA ASP A 210 -19.77 4.10 -42.92
C ASP A 210 -20.76 2.94 -43.05
N HIS A 211 -21.74 3.20 -43.91
CA HIS A 211 -22.27 2.26 -44.89
C HIS A 211 -22.57 0.84 -44.40
N ASP A 212 -23.59 0.70 -43.55
CA ASP A 212 -24.57 -0.35 -43.81
C ASP A 212 -25.81 0.33 -44.38
N HIS A 213 -26.18 -0.13 -45.57
CA HIS A 213 -27.29 0.38 -46.33
C HIS A 213 -28.53 0.56 -45.45
N VAL A 214 -28.90 1.83 -45.26
CA VAL A 214 -30.27 2.24 -44.99
C VAL A 214 -31.07 1.76 -46.19
N VAL A 215 -31.50 0.50 -46.15
CA VAL A 215 -32.68 0.08 -46.86
C VAL A 215 -33.82 0.70 -46.08
N SER A 216 -34.23 1.89 -46.54
CA SER A 216 -35.55 2.43 -46.32
C SER A 216 -36.58 1.39 -46.76
N THR A 217 -36.89 0.43 -45.89
CA THR A 217 -38.15 -0.30 -45.94
C THR A 217 -39.15 0.58 -45.20
N GLN A 218 -39.62 1.60 -45.92
CA GLN A 218 -40.98 2.09 -45.73
C GLN A 218 -41.92 0.87 -45.75
N HIS A 219 -42.79 0.79 -44.74
CA HIS A 219 -43.73 -0.30 -44.42
C HIS A 219 -43.20 -1.46 -43.57
N LEU A 220 -43.16 -1.22 -42.26
CA LEU A 220 -43.88 -2.07 -41.28
C LEU A 220 -44.20 -1.21 -40.05
N LEU A 221 -45.49 -1.08 -39.77
CA LEU A 221 -46.07 -0.23 -38.73
C LEU A 221 -45.48 -0.53 -37.35
N GLY A 222 -44.78 0.44 -36.75
CA GLY A 222 -44.55 0.50 -35.30
C GLY A 222 -45.70 1.30 -34.69
N THR A 223 -46.68 0.57 -34.19
CA THR A 223 -48.04 0.97 -33.81
C THR A 223 -48.11 1.63 -32.42
N ASP A 224 -49.26 2.27 -32.13
CA ASP A 224 -49.78 2.86 -30.88
C ASP A 224 -49.55 2.07 -29.56
N GLU A 225 -48.90 0.91 -29.60
CA GLU A 225 -48.74 0.02 -28.46
C GLU A 225 -47.79 0.56 -27.39
N GLY A 226 -46.70 1.25 -27.77
CA GLY A 226 -45.70 1.74 -26.84
C GLY A 226 -46.16 2.91 -25.96
N ASP A 227 -46.99 3.81 -26.49
CA ASP A 227 -47.53 4.97 -25.78
C ASP A 227 -48.61 4.53 -24.78
N ALA A 228 -49.42 3.53 -25.16
CA ALA A 228 -50.40 2.90 -24.28
C ALA A 228 -49.75 2.19 -23.08
N ASP A 229 -48.57 1.56 -23.23
CA ASP A 229 -47.82 0.95 -22.12
C ASP A 229 -47.36 1.97 -21.09
N THR A 230 -46.82 3.10 -21.57
CA THR A 230 -46.34 4.18 -20.70
C THR A 230 -47.50 4.90 -20.02
N LEU A 231 -48.60 5.10 -20.74
CA LEU A 231 -49.81 5.69 -20.19
C LEU A 231 -50.45 4.75 -19.14
N LEU A 232 -50.46 3.44 -19.39
CA LEU A 232 -50.91 2.45 -18.41
C LEU A 232 -50.02 2.46 -17.17
N LEU A 233 -48.69 2.53 -17.33
CA LEU A 233 -47.79 2.62 -16.19
C LEU A 233 -47.98 3.95 -15.42
N ASP A 234 -48.12 5.08 -16.10
CA ASP A 234 -48.31 6.40 -15.46
C ASP A 234 -49.66 6.49 -14.72
N THR A 235 -50.73 5.89 -15.28
CA THR A 235 -52.03 5.81 -14.60
C THR A 235 -51.99 4.92 -13.35
N VAL A 236 -51.20 3.84 -13.36
CA VAL A 236 -50.94 3.02 -12.17
C VAL A 236 -50.14 3.79 -11.12
N LEU A 237 -49.09 4.50 -11.52
CA LEU A 237 -48.22 5.27 -10.63
C LEU A 237 -48.92 6.50 -10.03
N SER A 238 -49.78 7.17 -10.80
CA SER A 238 -50.60 8.29 -10.30
C SER A 238 -51.71 7.86 -9.34
N GLY A 239 -51.97 6.55 -9.22
CA GLY A 239 -52.95 5.99 -8.27
C GLY A 239 -54.41 6.27 -8.63
N ASN A 240 -54.71 6.71 -9.86
CA ASN A 240 -56.07 7.01 -10.29
C ASN A 240 -56.81 5.74 -10.73
N ILE A 241 -57.51 5.11 -9.77
CA ILE A 241 -58.17 3.82 -9.93
C ILE A 241 -59.25 3.84 -11.02
N ASP A 242 -60.04 4.90 -11.11
CA ASP A 242 -61.14 4.99 -12.07
C ASP A 242 -60.62 5.10 -13.50
N SER A 243 -59.57 5.91 -13.70
CA SER A 243 -58.88 6.02 -14.99
C SER A 243 -58.20 4.70 -15.38
N LEU A 244 -57.62 3.99 -14.40
CA LEU A 244 -56.97 2.70 -14.64
C LEU A 244 -57.98 1.64 -15.10
N LYS A 245 -59.13 1.53 -14.42
CA LYS A 245 -60.20 0.59 -14.78
C LYS A 245 -60.76 0.89 -16.18
N ASP A 246 -61.08 2.15 -16.44
CA ASP A 246 -61.61 2.57 -17.74
C ASP A 246 -60.59 2.37 -18.88
N MET A 247 -59.30 2.52 -18.60
CA MET A 247 -58.24 2.21 -19.57
C MET A 247 -58.12 0.71 -19.83
N LEU A 248 -58.13 -0.11 -18.78
CA LEU A 248 -58.09 -1.57 -18.90
C LEU A 248 -59.32 -2.11 -19.64
N ASP A 249 -60.51 -1.57 -19.37
CA ASP A 249 -61.75 -1.97 -20.06
C ASP A 249 -61.73 -1.56 -21.53
N ARG A 250 -61.21 -0.37 -21.86
CA ARG A 250 -60.98 0.05 -23.25
C ARG A 250 -59.99 -0.85 -23.97
N MET A 251 -58.87 -1.19 -23.32
CA MET A 251 -57.84 -2.08 -23.88
C MET A 251 -58.37 -3.50 -24.11
N LYS A 252 -59.20 -4.02 -23.19
CA LYS A 252 -59.92 -5.30 -23.37
C LYS A 252 -60.93 -5.24 -24.51
N ALA A 253 -61.67 -4.14 -24.66
CA ALA A 253 -62.65 -3.98 -25.74
C ALA A 253 -62.01 -3.85 -27.13
N THR A 254 -60.77 -3.33 -27.20
CA THR A 254 -59.99 -3.25 -28.45
C THR A 254 -59.30 -4.56 -28.83
N ALA A 255 -59.19 -5.53 -27.91
CA ALA A 255 -58.69 -6.87 -28.21
C ALA A 255 -59.77 -7.64 -29.00
N ALA A 256 -59.60 -7.73 -30.31
CA ALA A 256 -60.49 -8.47 -31.20
C ALA A 256 -60.51 -9.98 -30.88
N PRO A 257 -61.57 -10.74 -31.23
CA PRO A 257 -61.79 -12.13 -30.80
C PRO A 257 -60.82 -13.18 -31.39
N ASP A 258 -59.78 -12.78 -32.13
CA ASP A 258 -58.70 -13.67 -32.56
C ASP A 258 -57.65 -13.72 -31.44
N GLY A 259 -57.51 -14.88 -30.79
CA GLY A 259 -56.76 -15.08 -29.54
C GLY A 259 -55.24 -14.76 -29.53
N SER A 260 -54.69 -14.15 -30.58
CA SER A 260 -53.33 -13.60 -30.61
C SER A 260 -53.21 -12.23 -29.92
N ALA A 261 -54.28 -11.44 -29.88
CA ALA A 261 -54.30 -10.12 -29.24
C ALA A 261 -54.31 -10.20 -27.69
N ASP A 262 -54.94 -11.23 -27.13
CA ASP A 262 -55.01 -11.46 -25.67
C ASP A 262 -53.62 -11.72 -25.06
N VAL A 263 -52.72 -12.37 -25.80
CA VAL A 263 -51.35 -12.64 -25.34
C VAL A 263 -50.53 -11.35 -25.24
N SER A 264 -50.67 -10.43 -26.20
CA SER A 264 -50.00 -9.12 -26.18
C SER A 264 -50.49 -8.24 -25.02
N LEU A 265 -51.81 -8.23 -24.77
CA LEU A 265 -52.39 -7.49 -23.64
C LEU A 265 -51.95 -8.08 -22.30
N ALA A 266 -51.95 -9.41 -22.17
CA ALA A 266 -51.48 -10.08 -20.95
C ALA A 266 -50.00 -9.81 -20.67
N GLU A 267 -49.12 -9.91 -21.68
CA GLU A 267 -47.69 -9.60 -21.53
C GLU A 267 -47.46 -8.15 -21.11
N ARG A 268 -48.24 -7.22 -21.68
CA ARG A 268 -48.19 -5.79 -21.36
C ARG A 268 -48.62 -5.50 -19.93
N VAL A 269 -49.79 -5.99 -19.52
CA VAL A 269 -50.31 -5.81 -18.15
C VAL A 269 -49.35 -6.43 -17.13
N THR A 270 -48.78 -7.59 -17.46
CA THR A 270 -47.77 -8.27 -16.63
C THR A 270 -46.49 -7.43 -16.47
N ARG A 271 -45.95 -6.88 -17.57
CA ARG A 271 -44.76 -6.01 -17.53
C ARG A 271 -45.02 -4.74 -16.72
N THR A 272 -46.20 -4.14 -16.87
CA THR A 272 -46.61 -2.95 -16.09
C THR A 272 -46.78 -3.28 -14.61
N PHE A 273 -47.35 -4.44 -14.28
CA PHE A 273 -47.41 -4.93 -12.91
C PHE A 273 -46.01 -5.06 -12.30
N LEU A 274 -45.08 -5.79 -12.94
CA LEU A 274 -43.72 -5.96 -12.41
C LEU A 274 -42.98 -4.62 -12.23
N ALA A 275 -43.15 -3.67 -13.16
CA ALA A 275 -42.53 -2.35 -13.09
C ALA A 275 -43.14 -1.43 -12.02
N SER A 276 -44.38 -1.67 -11.60
CA SER A 276 -45.11 -0.86 -10.62
C SER A 276 -45.02 -1.38 -9.18
N ILE A 277 -44.40 -2.54 -8.93
CA ILE A 277 -44.26 -3.09 -7.55
C ILE A 277 -43.55 -2.13 -6.60
N ASN A 278 -42.64 -1.29 -7.11
CA ASN A 278 -41.88 -0.30 -6.34
C ASN A 278 -42.76 0.87 -5.84
N GLU A 279 -43.51 1.51 -6.74
CA GLU A 279 -44.14 2.82 -6.49
C GLU A 279 -45.67 2.81 -6.61
N GLY A 280 -46.26 1.74 -7.16
CA GLY A 280 -47.69 1.62 -7.36
C GLY A 280 -48.46 1.51 -6.05
N SER A 281 -49.63 2.14 -5.97
CA SER A 281 -50.51 2.00 -4.81
C SER A 281 -51.02 0.57 -4.69
N LEU A 282 -51.27 0.14 -3.44
CA LEU A 282 -51.76 -1.20 -3.15
C LEU A 282 -53.10 -1.50 -3.85
N GLU A 283 -53.97 -0.49 -3.98
CA GLU A 283 -55.23 -0.58 -4.71
C GLU A 283 -55.03 -0.74 -6.22
N ALA A 284 -54.08 -0.01 -6.81
CA ALA A 284 -53.79 -0.13 -8.24
C ALA A 284 -53.22 -1.51 -8.59
N LEU A 285 -52.31 -2.03 -7.75
CA LEU A 285 -51.76 -3.38 -7.89
C LEU A 285 -52.86 -4.46 -7.76
N LYS A 286 -53.80 -4.29 -6.83
CA LYS A 286 -54.98 -5.17 -6.72
C LYS A 286 -55.83 -5.15 -7.98
N VAL A 287 -56.13 -3.96 -8.52
CA VAL A 287 -56.92 -3.82 -9.76
C VAL A 287 -56.25 -4.53 -10.93
N LEU A 288 -54.93 -4.43 -11.07
CA LEU A 288 -54.18 -5.17 -12.09
C LEU A 288 -54.31 -6.68 -11.90
N LEU A 289 -54.18 -7.18 -10.65
CA LEU A 289 -54.32 -8.61 -10.34
C LEU A 289 -55.74 -9.14 -10.57
N ASP A 290 -56.77 -8.35 -10.23
CA ASP A 290 -58.18 -8.68 -10.40
C ASP A 290 -58.57 -8.82 -11.88
N THR A 291 -57.78 -8.26 -12.81
CA THR A 291 -58.02 -8.44 -14.25
C THR A 291 -57.87 -9.89 -14.72
N GLY A 292 -57.12 -10.73 -13.99
CA GLY A 292 -56.77 -12.09 -14.40
C GLY A 292 -55.77 -12.17 -15.56
N LEU A 293 -55.26 -11.04 -16.06
CA LEU A 293 -54.31 -10.96 -17.18
C LEU A 293 -52.85 -10.95 -16.73
N VAL A 294 -52.58 -10.75 -15.43
CA VAL A 294 -51.22 -10.74 -14.89
C VAL A 294 -50.70 -12.17 -14.76
N ASP A 295 -49.67 -12.50 -15.54
CA ASP A 295 -48.89 -13.71 -15.31
C ASP A 295 -47.90 -13.48 -14.16
N ILE A 296 -48.29 -13.94 -12.97
CA ILE A 296 -47.49 -13.80 -11.74
C ILE A 296 -46.19 -14.63 -11.77
N GLN A 297 -46.10 -15.62 -12.66
CA GLN A 297 -44.92 -16.50 -12.82
C GLN A 297 -43.87 -15.90 -13.75
N SER A 298 -44.20 -14.80 -14.43
CA SER A 298 -43.26 -14.08 -15.29
C SER A 298 -42.08 -13.45 -14.50
N TRP A 299 -41.00 -13.18 -15.22
CA TRP A 299 -39.82 -12.49 -14.69
C TRP A 299 -39.32 -11.44 -15.68
N ASP A 300 -38.59 -10.48 -15.14
CA ASP A 300 -37.90 -9.44 -15.91
C ASP A 300 -36.80 -10.04 -16.77
N ASP A 301 -36.62 -9.53 -17.99
CA ASP A 301 -35.67 -10.04 -18.96
C ASP A 301 -34.28 -9.39 -18.88
N ILE A 302 -34.10 -8.36 -18.04
CA ILE A 302 -32.80 -7.73 -17.79
C ILE A 302 -32.07 -8.44 -16.64
N ASN A 303 -32.74 -8.56 -15.50
CA ASN A 303 -32.16 -9.11 -14.27
C ASN A 303 -32.70 -10.49 -13.90
N GLU A 304 -33.62 -11.08 -14.68
CA GLU A 304 -34.23 -12.38 -14.40
C GLU A 304 -35.02 -12.43 -13.09
N ARG A 305 -35.52 -11.26 -12.64
CA ARG A 305 -36.23 -11.09 -11.36
C ARG A 305 -37.72 -11.34 -11.52
N ASN A 306 -38.27 -12.27 -10.74
CA ASN A 306 -39.72 -12.46 -10.62
C ASN A 306 -40.37 -11.43 -9.66
N CYS A 307 -41.69 -11.51 -9.48
CA CYS A 307 -42.43 -10.62 -8.58
C CYS A 307 -41.97 -10.70 -7.10
N LEU A 308 -41.52 -11.87 -6.63
CA LEU A 308 -41.01 -12.05 -5.25
C LEU A 308 -39.68 -11.33 -5.04
N HIS A 309 -38.79 -11.33 -6.04
CA HIS A 309 -37.55 -10.55 -5.99
C HIS A 309 -37.85 -9.06 -5.87
N GLN A 310 -38.72 -8.53 -6.73
CA GLN A 310 -39.10 -7.12 -6.71
C GLN A 310 -39.77 -6.74 -5.39
N ALA A 311 -40.67 -7.61 -4.88
CA ALA A 311 -41.28 -7.41 -3.58
C ALA A 311 -40.23 -7.33 -2.46
N ALA A 312 -39.26 -8.25 -2.42
CA ALA A 312 -38.21 -8.27 -1.40
C ALA A 312 -37.25 -7.06 -1.48
N ILE A 313 -36.96 -6.56 -2.68
CA ILE A 313 -36.14 -5.36 -2.90
C ILE A 313 -36.86 -4.11 -2.35
N TYR A 314 -38.12 -3.92 -2.74
CA TYR A 314 -38.87 -2.70 -2.42
C TYR A 314 -39.62 -2.77 -1.09
N GLY A 315 -39.71 -3.94 -0.46
CA GLY A 315 -40.42 -4.14 0.81
C GLY A 315 -41.95 -4.26 0.65
N ASN A 316 -42.44 -4.78 -0.47
CA ASN A 316 -43.88 -4.88 -0.76
C ASN A 316 -44.46 -6.21 -0.25
N SER A 317 -44.87 -6.24 1.02
CA SER A 317 -45.43 -7.44 1.67
C SER A 317 -46.70 -7.97 0.99
N PHE A 318 -47.54 -7.09 0.43
CA PHE A 318 -48.76 -7.50 -0.26
C PHE A 318 -48.46 -8.36 -1.50
N VAL A 319 -47.54 -7.89 -2.36
CA VAL A 319 -47.14 -8.65 -3.56
C VAL A 319 -46.42 -9.94 -3.18
N LEU A 320 -45.61 -9.91 -2.11
CA LEU A 320 -44.95 -11.10 -1.59
C LEU A 320 -45.97 -12.18 -1.17
N GLU A 321 -46.91 -11.85 -0.29
CA GLU A 321 -47.92 -12.78 0.21
C GLU A 321 -48.81 -13.30 -0.93
N TYR A 322 -49.23 -12.42 -1.85
CA TYR A 322 -50.02 -12.82 -3.00
C TYR A 322 -49.25 -13.78 -3.92
N GLY A 323 -48.00 -13.46 -4.28
CA GLY A 323 -47.15 -14.32 -5.10
C GLY A 323 -46.89 -15.69 -4.47
N LEU A 324 -46.62 -15.73 -3.17
CA LEU A 324 -46.46 -16.98 -2.41
C LEU A 324 -47.76 -17.80 -2.39
N SER A 325 -48.92 -17.16 -2.21
CA SER A 325 -50.23 -17.86 -2.23
C SER A 325 -50.56 -18.49 -3.59
N LYS A 326 -50.00 -17.94 -4.68
CA LYS A 326 -50.13 -18.44 -6.06
C LYS A 326 -49.04 -19.43 -6.45
N GLY A 327 -48.14 -19.78 -5.53
CA GLY A 327 -47.07 -20.75 -5.76
C GLY A 327 -45.99 -20.25 -6.71
N VAL A 328 -45.65 -18.95 -6.67
CA VAL A 328 -44.47 -18.45 -7.39
C VAL A 328 -43.21 -19.06 -6.78
N ASP A 329 -42.32 -19.53 -7.65
CA ASP A 329 -41.08 -20.17 -7.23
C ASP A 329 -40.15 -19.17 -6.51
N ALA A 330 -39.97 -19.38 -5.20
CA ALA A 330 -39.05 -18.63 -4.35
C ALA A 330 -37.61 -19.16 -4.39
N GLU A 331 -37.37 -20.33 -5.01
CA GLU A 331 -36.04 -20.93 -5.19
C GLU A 331 -35.34 -20.45 -6.47
N ARG A 332 -36.09 -19.83 -7.39
CA ARG A 332 -35.54 -19.27 -8.63
C ARG A 332 -34.50 -18.20 -8.32
N THR A 333 -33.34 -18.31 -8.96
CA THR A 333 -32.27 -17.32 -8.91
C THR A 333 -32.42 -16.27 -10.02
N ASP A 334 -32.05 -15.04 -9.70
CA ASP A 334 -31.92 -13.96 -10.67
C ASP A 334 -30.56 -14.00 -11.41
N ALA A 335 -30.28 -12.99 -12.25
CA ALA A 335 -29.03 -12.90 -13.02
C ALA A 335 -27.74 -12.79 -12.15
N TYR A 336 -27.89 -12.56 -10.85
CA TYR A 336 -26.80 -12.49 -9.88
C TYR A 336 -26.67 -13.79 -9.06
N GLY A 337 -27.48 -14.80 -9.36
CA GLY A 337 -27.57 -16.02 -8.56
C GLY A 337 -28.33 -15.83 -7.25
N ARG A 338 -29.02 -14.69 -7.07
CA ARG A 338 -29.72 -14.35 -5.82
C ARG A 338 -31.17 -14.81 -5.89
N VAL A 339 -31.65 -15.38 -4.80
CA VAL A 339 -33.08 -15.63 -4.56
C VAL A 339 -33.72 -14.46 -3.79
N PRO A 340 -35.07 -14.34 -3.72
CA PRO A 340 -35.73 -13.24 -3.00
C PRO A 340 -35.28 -13.09 -1.53
N LEU A 341 -34.93 -14.20 -0.88
CA LEU A 341 -34.42 -14.21 0.50
C LEU A 341 -33.11 -13.43 0.67
N HIS A 342 -32.24 -13.39 -0.35
CA HIS A 342 -31.02 -12.57 -0.30
C HIS A 342 -31.34 -11.09 -0.19
N TYR A 343 -32.31 -10.60 -0.97
CA TYR A 343 -32.72 -9.19 -0.95
C TYR A 343 -33.42 -8.83 0.36
N ALA A 344 -34.31 -9.69 0.87
CA ALA A 344 -34.92 -9.49 2.18
C ALA A 344 -33.86 -9.39 3.28
N SER A 345 -32.83 -10.24 3.21
CA SER A 345 -31.69 -10.25 4.15
C SER A 345 -30.76 -9.04 4.01
N MET A 346 -30.55 -8.55 2.80
CA MET A 346 -29.73 -7.36 2.48
C MET A 346 -30.38 -6.06 2.96
N HIS A 347 -31.71 -5.97 2.85
CA HIS A 347 -32.49 -4.78 3.23
C HIS A 347 -33.07 -4.85 4.66
N GLY A 348 -32.77 -5.91 5.42
CA GLY A 348 -33.19 -6.03 6.82
C GLY A 348 -34.70 -6.26 7.02
N ARG A 349 -35.35 -6.97 6.09
CA ARG A 349 -36.81 -7.17 6.06
C ARG A 349 -37.21 -8.46 6.80
N LEU A 350 -37.28 -8.39 8.12
CA LEU A 350 -37.55 -9.55 9.00
C LEU A 350 -38.84 -10.31 8.64
N ASP A 351 -39.96 -9.61 8.46
CA ASP A 351 -41.26 -10.22 8.16
C ASP A 351 -41.24 -11.00 6.84
N MET A 352 -40.50 -10.48 5.86
CA MET A 352 -40.36 -11.11 4.55
C MET A 352 -39.46 -12.34 4.60
N ILE A 353 -38.43 -12.33 5.46
CA ILE A 353 -37.59 -13.52 5.72
C ILE A 353 -38.46 -14.65 6.27
N ASP A 354 -39.34 -14.37 7.24
CA ASP A 354 -40.25 -15.38 7.78
C ASP A 354 -41.19 -15.95 6.72
N ALA A 355 -41.83 -15.08 5.94
CA ALA A 355 -42.76 -15.49 4.88
C ALA A 355 -42.06 -16.36 3.82
N LEU A 356 -40.87 -15.96 3.36
CA LEU A 356 -40.08 -16.68 2.36
C LEU A 356 -39.56 -18.03 2.88
N LEU A 357 -39.10 -18.09 4.14
CA LEU A 357 -38.61 -19.33 4.76
C LEU A 357 -39.75 -20.30 5.08
N ASN A 358 -40.94 -19.80 5.44
CA ASN A 358 -42.13 -20.63 5.62
C ASN A 358 -42.58 -21.26 4.30
N ALA A 359 -42.48 -20.53 3.19
CA ALA A 359 -42.81 -21.05 1.88
C ALA A 359 -41.73 -21.99 1.31
N SER A 360 -40.45 -21.65 1.50
CA SER A 360 -39.31 -22.32 0.86
C SER A 360 -38.10 -22.43 1.80
N PRO A 361 -38.11 -23.37 2.77
CA PRO A 361 -37.06 -23.46 3.79
C PRO A 361 -35.68 -23.85 3.22
N LYS A 362 -35.63 -24.43 2.02
CA LYS A 362 -34.38 -24.83 1.35
C LYS A 362 -33.52 -23.65 0.90
N THR A 363 -34.10 -22.45 0.77
CA THR A 363 -33.42 -21.25 0.26
C THR A 363 -32.40 -20.65 1.23
N ILE A 364 -32.49 -21.01 2.52
CA ILE A 364 -31.73 -20.40 3.62
C ILE A 364 -30.20 -20.44 3.44
N ASN A 365 -29.69 -21.45 2.73
CA ASN A 365 -28.26 -21.69 2.53
C ASN A 365 -27.81 -21.57 1.07
N LEU A 366 -28.66 -21.06 0.17
CA LEU A 366 -28.26 -20.81 -1.21
C LEU A 366 -27.16 -19.73 -1.24
N ILE A 367 -26.24 -19.86 -2.18
CA ILE A 367 -25.15 -18.91 -2.40
C ILE A 367 -25.37 -18.18 -3.73
N ASP A 368 -25.09 -16.88 -3.76
CA ASP A 368 -25.10 -16.10 -4.99
C ASP A 368 -23.76 -16.19 -5.75
N HIS A 369 -23.63 -15.49 -6.88
CA HIS A 369 -22.38 -15.49 -7.67
C HIS A 369 -21.19 -14.85 -6.94
N ASP A 370 -21.42 -14.14 -5.84
CA ASP A 370 -20.38 -13.60 -4.95
C ASP A 370 -20.07 -14.54 -3.77
N ASN A 371 -20.58 -15.77 -3.78
CA ASN A 371 -20.51 -16.76 -2.69
C ASN A 371 -21.17 -16.28 -1.38
N PHE A 372 -22.09 -15.32 -1.42
CA PHE A 372 -22.80 -14.85 -0.24
C PHE A 372 -24.09 -15.63 -0.02
N THR A 373 -24.29 -16.11 1.20
CA THR A 373 -25.59 -16.61 1.67
C THR A 373 -26.48 -15.47 2.16
N PRO A 374 -27.80 -15.68 2.33
CA PRO A 374 -28.67 -14.71 2.98
C PRO A 374 -28.13 -14.25 4.36
N LEU A 375 -27.59 -15.19 5.15
CA LEU A 375 -26.94 -14.89 6.44
C LEU A 375 -25.75 -13.93 6.28
N VAL A 376 -24.89 -14.16 5.28
CA VAL A 376 -23.73 -13.30 5.01
C VAL A 376 -24.18 -11.89 4.62
N HIS A 377 -25.19 -11.74 3.78
CA HIS A 377 -25.74 -10.42 3.43
C HIS A 377 -26.25 -9.65 4.65
N SER A 378 -26.96 -10.32 5.56
CA SER A 378 -27.41 -9.70 6.81
C SER A 378 -26.25 -9.28 7.72
N ILE A 379 -25.16 -10.05 7.77
CA ILE A 379 -23.96 -9.71 8.54
C ILE A 379 -23.25 -8.49 7.96
N VAL A 380 -22.97 -8.49 6.65
CA VAL A 380 -22.26 -7.40 5.95
C VAL A 380 -23.03 -6.08 6.05
N ARG A 381 -24.37 -6.13 6.05
CA ARG A 381 -25.24 -4.96 6.19
C ARG A 381 -25.61 -4.62 7.64
N ASN A 382 -25.05 -5.34 8.62
CA ASN A 382 -25.26 -5.14 10.05
C ASN A 382 -26.72 -5.26 10.54
N HIS A 383 -27.50 -6.19 9.95
CA HIS A 383 -28.90 -6.44 10.32
C HIS A 383 -29.01 -7.51 11.42
N LEU A 384 -28.76 -7.14 12.67
CA LEU A 384 -28.73 -8.05 13.83
C LEU A 384 -29.97 -8.94 13.96
N GLU A 385 -31.18 -8.38 13.83
CA GLU A 385 -32.43 -9.13 13.98
C GLU A 385 -32.60 -10.19 12.89
N CYS A 386 -32.21 -9.87 11.66
CA CYS A 386 -32.25 -10.82 10.54
C CYS A 386 -31.24 -11.95 10.75
N VAL A 387 -30.04 -11.65 11.26
CA VAL A 387 -29.05 -12.67 11.65
C VAL A 387 -29.65 -13.61 12.69
N GLY A 388 -30.23 -13.06 13.78
CA GLY A 388 -30.88 -13.87 14.81
C GLY A 388 -31.96 -14.80 14.27
N ARG A 389 -32.85 -14.27 13.44
CA ARG A 389 -33.93 -15.07 12.85
C ARG A 389 -33.43 -16.16 11.91
N LEU A 390 -32.43 -15.87 11.08
CA LEU A 390 -31.82 -16.86 10.19
C LEU A 390 -31.16 -17.98 11.02
N LEU A 391 -30.47 -17.65 12.10
CA LEU A 391 -29.86 -18.63 13.01
C LEU A 391 -30.90 -19.49 13.74
N GLU A 392 -32.00 -18.89 14.23
CA GLU A 392 -33.14 -19.61 14.80
C GLU A 392 -33.74 -20.63 13.82
N ARG A 393 -33.76 -20.30 12.53
CA ARG A 393 -34.21 -21.16 11.43
C ARG A 393 -33.12 -22.12 10.93
N SER A 394 -32.05 -22.31 11.69
CA SER A 394 -30.93 -23.23 11.37
C SER A 394 -30.17 -22.87 10.10
N ALA A 395 -29.99 -21.57 9.83
CA ALA A 395 -29.05 -21.10 8.81
C ALA A 395 -27.64 -21.60 9.10
N ARG A 396 -26.90 -21.93 8.04
CA ARG A 396 -25.56 -22.48 8.16
C ARG A 396 -24.57 -21.40 8.64
N ILE A 397 -23.98 -21.65 9.80
CA ILE A 397 -23.03 -20.74 10.47
C ILE A 397 -21.59 -20.95 10.00
N ASP A 398 -21.20 -22.21 9.74
CA ASP A 398 -19.85 -22.57 9.32
C ASP A 398 -19.79 -22.86 7.81
N PRO A 399 -18.68 -22.53 7.11
CA PRO A 399 -18.48 -22.86 5.70
C PRO A 399 -18.41 -24.37 5.45
N VAL A 400 -18.74 -24.80 4.24
CA VAL A 400 -18.60 -26.21 3.80
C VAL A 400 -17.38 -26.39 2.89
N SER A 401 -17.10 -25.39 2.05
CA SER A 401 -15.97 -25.36 1.15
C SER A 401 -14.92 -24.36 1.61
N ASP A 402 -13.66 -24.58 1.23
CA ASP A 402 -12.55 -23.61 1.42
C ASP A 402 -12.78 -22.29 0.65
N THR A 403 -13.74 -22.26 -0.26
CA THR A 403 -14.15 -21.08 -1.06
C THR A 403 -15.28 -20.28 -0.44
N ASP A 404 -15.95 -20.82 0.59
CA ASP A 404 -17.06 -20.16 1.24
C ASP A 404 -16.52 -19.12 2.24
N HIS A 405 -17.25 -18.01 2.38
CA HIS A 405 -16.93 -17.05 3.43
C HIS A 405 -17.20 -17.64 4.82
N VAL A 406 -16.36 -17.27 5.80
CA VAL A 406 -16.57 -17.59 7.21
C VAL A 406 -17.41 -16.44 7.82
N PRO A 407 -18.69 -16.66 8.17
CA PRO A 407 -19.57 -15.60 8.68
C PRO A 407 -19.02 -14.89 9.92
N LEU A 408 -18.39 -15.63 10.84
CA LEU A 408 -17.75 -15.07 12.03
C LEU A 408 -16.61 -14.09 11.67
N ASN A 409 -15.82 -14.40 10.65
CA ASN A 409 -14.71 -13.55 10.19
C ASN A 409 -15.24 -12.25 9.59
N LEU A 410 -16.29 -12.32 8.77
CA LEU A 410 -16.93 -11.13 8.20
C LEU A 410 -17.53 -10.23 9.30
N ALA A 411 -18.21 -10.82 10.29
CA ALA A 411 -18.74 -10.07 11.43
C ALA A 411 -17.63 -9.37 12.22
N CYS A 412 -16.48 -10.03 12.42
CA CYS A 412 -15.30 -9.46 13.06
C CYS A 412 -14.66 -8.34 12.22
N GLN A 413 -14.59 -8.50 10.90
CA GLN A 413 -14.05 -7.50 9.99
C GLN A 413 -14.89 -6.21 9.98
N HIS A 414 -16.22 -6.33 10.02
CA HIS A 414 -17.14 -5.19 10.09
C HIS A 414 -17.33 -4.60 11.50
N GLY A 415 -16.72 -5.22 12.52
CA GLY A 415 -16.72 -4.70 13.89
C GLY A 415 -18.04 -4.82 14.65
N SER A 416 -18.97 -5.68 14.21
CA SER A 416 -20.29 -5.80 14.83
C SER A 416 -20.27 -6.71 16.08
N VAL A 417 -19.96 -6.16 17.25
CA VAL A 417 -19.85 -6.90 18.53
C VAL A 417 -21.08 -7.78 18.81
N ALA A 418 -22.29 -7.23 18.66
CA ALA A 418 -23.54 -7.95 18.92
C ALA A 418 -23.75 -9.15 17.97
N ILE A 419 -23.37 -9.02 16.70
CA ILE A 419 -23.47 -10.11 15.72
C ILE A 419 -22.43 -11.18 16.02
N VAL A 420 -21.19 -10.79 16.38
CA VAL A 420 -20.14 -11.74 16.76
C VAL A 420 -20.55 -12.53 18.00
N GLU A 421 -21.07 -11.87 19.04
CA GLU A 421 -21.57 -12.54 20.23
C GLU A 421 -22.69 -13.52 19.91
N LEU A 422 -23.64 -13.12 19.06
CA LEU A 422 -24.74 -13.97 18.63
C LEU A 422 -24.25 -15.22 17.88
N LEU A 423 -23.33 -15.07 16.93
CA LEU A 423 -22.74 -16.20 16.19
C LEU A 423 -22.01 -17.17 17.13
N LEU A 424 -21.21 -16.65 18.06
CA LEU A 424 -20.49 -17.45 19.06
C LEU A 424 -21.43 -18.20 20.01
N LYS A 425 -22.51 -17.56 20.47
CA LYS A 425 -23.57 -18.20 21.29
C LYS A 425 -24.25 -19.36 20.56
N HIS A 426 -24.44 -19.23 19.24
CA HIS A 426 -24.97 -20.29 18.39
C HIS A 426 -23.92 -21.35 17.97
N GLY A 427 -22.69 -21.29 18.50
CA GLY A 427 -21.66 -22.31 18.32
C GLY A 427 -20.82 -22.15 17.06
N ALA A 428 -20.69 -20.94 16.51
CA ALA A 428 -19.79 -20.65 15.40
C ALA A 428 -18.34 -21.09 15.72
N LYS A 429 -17.70 -21.78 14.78
CA LYS A 429 -16.30 -22.19 14.95
C LYS A 429 -15.34 -21.07 14.58
N ILE A 430 -14.24 -20.98 15.32
CA ILE A 430 -13.14 -20.05 15.04
C ILE A 430 -12.26 -20.66 13.93
N LEU A 431 -12.57 -20.32 12.69
CA LEU A 431 -11.91 -20.87 11.49
C LEU A 431 -11.10 -19.79 10.77
N ALA A 432 -10.04 -20.22 10.09
CA ALA A 432 -9.32 -19.34 9.18
C ALA A 432 -10.13 -19.13 7.89
N ASP A 433 -10.10 -17.91 7.35
CA ASP A 433 -10.62 -17.63 6.02
C ASP A 433 -9.71 -18.21 4.93
N ALA A 434 -10.05 -17.91 3.67
CA ALA A 434 -9.29 -18.37 2.52
C ALA A 434 -7.89 -17.73 2.43
N GLU A 435 -7.67 -16.54 3.01
CA GLU A 435 -6.33 -15.93 3.16
C GLU A 435 -5.50 -16.63 4.25
N GLY A 436 -6.16 -17.39 5.11
CA GLY A 436 -5.54 -18.06 6.26
C GLY A 436 -5.57 -17.22 7.53
N LEU A 437 -6.37 -16.16 7.57
CA LEU A 437 -6.57 -15.28 8.72
C LEU A 437 -7.73 -15.79 9.58
N TYR A 438 -7.51 -15.86 10.89
CA TYR A 438 -8.55 -16.17 11.88
C TYR A 438 -9.29 -14.88 12.33
N PRO A 439 -10.49 -14.97 12.94
CA PRO A 439 -11.26 -13.78 13.33
C PRO A 439 -10.45 -12.77 14.14
N GLN A 440 -9.62 -13.24 15.09
CA GLN A 440 -8.77 -12.38 15.92
C GLN A 440 -7.72 -11.58 15.12
N HIS A 441 -7.24 -12.09 13.99
CA HIS A 441 -6.35 -11.34 13.10
C HIS A 441 -7.09 -10.22 12.38
N LEU A 442 -8.33 -10.47 11.95
CA LEU A 442 -9.15 -9.49 11.25
C LEU A 442 -9.55 -8.33 12.15
N VAL A 443 -9.89 -8.61 13.43
CA VAL A 443 -10.15 -7.56 14.42
C VAL A 443 -8.91 -6.71 14.65
N ALA A 444 -7.76 -7.36 14.87
CA ALA A 444 -6.50 -6.67 15.09
C ALA A 444 -6.07 -5.81 13.88
N ARG A 445 -6.43 -6.25 12.67
CA ARG A 445 -6.18 -5.53 11.41
C ARG A 445 -7.17 -4.39 11.15
N SER A 446 -8.45 -4.55 11.47
CA SER A 446 -9.48 -3.53 11.21
C SER A 446 -9.45 -2.38 12.23
N GLY A 447 -9.05 -2.65 13.47
CA GLY A 447 -8.84 -1.64 14.51
C GLY A 447 -10.09 -1.05 15.14
N GLN A 448 -11.29 -1.43 14.70
CA GLN A 448 -12.54 -0.73 15.04
C GLN A 448 -13.11 -1.10 16.42
N THR A 449 -12.92 -2.34 16.90
CA THR A 449 -13.61 -2.85 18.10
C THR A 449 -12.76 -3.85 18.90
N PRO A 450 -11.88 -3.38 19.81
CA PRO A 450 -10.99 -4.24 20.59
C PRO A 450 -11.75 -5.20 21.53
N GLU A 451 -12.97 -4.85 21.93
CA GLU A 451 -13.85 -5.69 22.76
C GLU A 451 -14.10 -7.08 22.15
N ILE A 452 -14.08 -7.19 20.81
CA ILE A 452 -14.26 -8.47 20.12
C ILE A 452 -13.10 -9.43 20.44
N LEU A 453 -11.89 -8.95 20.68
CA LEU A 453 -10.74 -9.79 21.05
C LEU A 453 -10.94 -10.44 22.43
N VAL A 454 -11.50 -9.68 23.39
CA VAL A 454 -11.86 -10.19 24.71
C VAL A 454 -12.95 -11.27 24.56
N LEU A 455 -13.97 -10.98 23.76
CA LEU A 455 -15.07 -11.90 23.50
C LEU A 455 -14.57 -13.19 22.83
N LEU A 456 -13.75 -13.10 21.78
CA LEU A 456 -13.18 -14.26 21.11
C LEU A 456 -12.37 -15.13 22.07
N LYS A 457 -11.58 -14.54 22.97
CA LYS A 457 -10.85 -15.30 23.99
C LYS A 457 -11.77 -16.03 24.97
N GLN A 458 -12.89 -15.42 25.38
CA GLN A 458 -13.87 -16.08 26.25
C GLN A 458 -14.45 -17.34 25.62
N TYR A 459 -14.58 -17.36 24.29
CA TYR A 459 -15.03 -18.53 23.50
C TYR A 459 -13.88 -19.44 23.02
N GLY A 460 -12.68 -19.29 23.58
CA GLY A 460 -11.55 -20.20 23.35
C GLY A 460 -10.66 -19.87 22.15
N ALA A 461 -10.70 -18.64 21.63
CA ALA A 461 -9.75 -18.20 20.61
C ALA A 461 -8.33 -18.11 21.19
N ASP A 462 -7.38 -18.70 20.47
CA ASP A 462 -5.96 -18.49 20.72
C ASP A 462 -5.50 -17.17 20.10
N LEU A 463 -5.12 -16.21 20.94
CA LEU A 463 -4.65 -14.88 20.52
C LEU A 463 -3.18 -14.86 20.10
N ASP A 464 -2.45 -15.96 20.30
CA ASP A 464 -1.07 -16.18 19.86
C ASP A 464 -1.01 -17.05 18.59
N GLN A 465 -2.16 -17.50 18.10
CA GLN A 465 -2.26 -18.30 16.88
C GLN A 465 -1.71 -17.51 15.69
N ILE A 466 -0.73 -18.11 14.99
CA ILE A 466 -0.16 -17.54 13.76
C ILE A 466 -1.10 -17.80 12.56
N ASP A 467 -1.17 -16.83 11.65
CA ASP A 467 -1.84 -16.97 10.36
C ASP A 467 -1.10 -17.94 9.43
N LYS A 468 -1.78 -18.43 8.39
CA LYS A 468 -1.17 -19.36 7.41
C LYS A 468 -0.37 -18.64 6.31
N LEU A 469 -0.50 -17.32 6.20
CA LEU A 469 0.02 -16.54 5.07
C LEU A 469 1.41 -15.98 5.35
N TYR A 470 1.61 -15.29 6.46
CA TYR A 470 2.88 -14.69 6.86
C TYR A 470 3.45 -15.32 8.13
N GLY A 471 2.65 -16.11 8.86
CA GLY A 471 3.00 -16.56 10.19
C GLY A 471 2.84 -15.44 11.22
N TRP A 472 1.96 -14.47 10.95
CA TRP A 472 1.75 -13.33 11.84
C TRP A 472 0.72 -13.66 12.90
N THR A 473 0.96 -13.21 14.12
CA THR A 473 -0.05 -13.21 15.19
C THR A 473 -0.97 -12.00 15.06
N PRO A 474 -2.14 -12.00 15.72
CA PRO A 474 -2.99 -10.80 15.83
C PRO A 474 -2.23 -9.57 16.32
N LEU A 475 -1.29 -9.75 17.26
CA LEU A 475 -0.47 -8.66 17.78
C LEU A 475 0.40 -8.03 16.70
N VAL A 476 0.97 -8.84 15.79
CA VAL A 476 1.75 -8.35 14.65
C VAL A 476 0.87 -7.56 13.69
N HIS A 477 -0.36 -8.01 13.40
CA HIS A 477 -1.31 -7.25 12.57
C HIS A 477 -1.67 -5.90 13.20
N ALA A 478 -1.99 -5.86 14.50
CA ALA A 478 -2.25 -4.60 15.20
C ALA A 478 -1.04 -3.66 15.22
N ALA A 479 0.17 -4.21 15.39
CA ALA A 479 1.42 -3.45 15.36
C ALA A 479 1.73 -2.89 13.97
N SER A 480 1.48 -3.66 12.91
CA SER A 480 1.74 -3.28 11.51
C SER A 480 0.74 -2.26 10.97
N GLU A 481 -0.51 -2.28 11.42
CA GLU A 481 -1.57 -1.36 10.95
C GLU A 481 -1.71 -0.13 11.88
N GLY A 482 -0.94 -0.07 12.99
CA GLY A 482 -0.97 1.05 13.93
C GLY A 482 -2.19 1.08 14.85
N ASN A 483 -2.88 -0.05 15.02
CA ASN A 483 -4.11 -0.16 15.80
C ASN A 483 -3.83 -0.23 17.31
N VAL A 484 -3.47 0.90 17.91
CA VAL A 484 -3.12 1.04 19.33
C VAL A 484 -4.16 0.42 20.29
N PRO A 485 -5.48 0.65 20.14
CA PRO A 485 -6.47 0.08 21.06
C PRO A 485 -6.51 -1.46 21.04
N CYS A 486 -6.40 -2.06 19.85
CA CYS A 486 -6.36 -3.51 19.70
C CYS A 486 -5.05 -4.08 20.24
N LEU A 487 -3.92 -3.42 19.98
CA LEU A 487 -2.62 -3.82 20.51
C LEU A 487 -2.61 -3.81 22.04
N GLN A 488 -3.14 -2.73 22.66
CA GLN A 488 -3.26 -2.62 24.10
C GLN A 488 -4.16 -3.72 24.68
N ALA A 489 -5.33 -3.95 24.07
CA ALA A 489 -6.23 -5.02 24.51
C ALA A 489 -5.55 -6.40 24.44
N LEU A 490 -4.84 -6.72 23.35
CA LEU A 490 -4.10 -7.99 23.24
C LEU A 490 -3.04 -8.15 24.34
N LEU A 491 -2.29 -7.09 24.66
CA LEU A 491 -1.29 -7.11 25.72
C LEU A 491 -1.91 -7.23 27.12
N GLU A 492 -3.02 -6.54 27.39
CA GLU A 492 -3.77 -6.64 28.65
C GLU A 492 -4.36 -8.04 28.86
N ILE A 493 -4.83 -8.65 27.76
CA ILE A 493 -5.33 -10.01 27.74
C ILE A 493 -4.20 -11.04 27.91
N GLY A 494 -2.93 -10.65 27.67
CA GLY A 494 -1.74 -11.47 27.89
C GLY A 494 -1.23 -12.21 26.65
N ALA A 495 -1.44 -11.67 25.44
CA ALA A 495 -0.79 -12.16 24.22
C ALA A 495 0.73 -11.95 24.29
N ASP A 496 1.52 -12.89 23.77
CA ASP A 496 2.99 -12.84 23.84
C ASP A 496 3.57 -11.97 22.72
N PRO A 497 4.25 -10.84 23.04
CA PRO A 497 4.88 -9.98 22.04
C PRO A 497 6.15 -10.56 21.40
N ASN A 498 6.69 -11.66 21.94
CA ASN A 498 7.97 -12.23 21.50
C ASN A 498 7.81 -13.31 20.43
N ILE A 499 6.59 -13.62 20.01
CA ILE A 499 6.35 -14.59 18.93
C ILE A 499 6.88 -14.02 17.61
N LEU A 500 7.73 -14.80 16.95
CA LEU A 500 8.39 -14.42 15.70
C LEU A 500 7.64 -15.00 14.50
N ASP A 501 7.67 -14.27 13.38
CA ASP A 501 7.06 -14.69 12.11
C ASP A 501 7.93 -15.70 11.32
N GLU A 502 7.52 -16.04 10.08
CA GLU A 502 8.31 -16.90 9.18
C GLU A 502 9.73 -16.37 8.85
N LYS A 503 10.03 -15.11 9.15
CA LYS A 503 11.32 -14.46 8.93
C LYS A 503 12.07 -14.18 10.23
N ASP A 504 11.61 -14.76 11.34
CA ASP A 504 12.16 -14.55 12.68
C ASP A 504 12.05 -13.09 13.15
N LEU A 505 11.02 -12.35 12.70
CA LEU A 505 10.78 -10.94 13.04
C LEU A 505 9.67 -10.79 14.11
N PRO A 506 9.88 -9.97 15.16
CA PRO A 506 8.88 -9.72 16.21
C PRO A 506 7.89 -8.60 15.83
N ALA A 507 6.79 -8.47 16.58
CA ALA A 507 5.80 -7.40 16.39
C ALA A 507 6.41 -5.99 16.45
N MET A 508 7.42 -5.78 17.29
CA MET A 508 8.16 -4.50 17.39
C MET A 508 8.78 -4.08 16.06
N TYR A 509 9.25 -5.03 15.24
CA TYR A 509 9.82 -4.73 13.93
C TYR A 509 8.80 -4.06 13.02
N TYR A 510 7.56 -4.56 12.98
CA TYR A 510 6.51 -4.05 12.10
C TYR A 510 6.02 -2.67 12.55
N ALA A 511 5.85 -2.47 13.86
CA ALA A 511 5.55 -1.16 14.41
C ALA A 511 6.65 -0.13 14.07
N ALA A 512 7.93 -0.51 14.18
CA ALA A 512 9.06 0.36 13.84
C ALA A 512 9.17 0.63 12.33
N TRP A 513 8.97 -0.40 11.50
CA TRP A 513 9.06 -0.31 10.05
C TRP A 513 7.99 0.63 9.46
N GLU A 514 6.74 0.47 9.91
CA GLU A 514 5.60 1.29 9.49
C GLU A 514 5.48 2.63 10.27
N GLY A 515 6.30 2.85 11.30
CA GLY A 515 6.42 4.14 11.99
C GLY A 515 5.42 4.39 13.13
N HIS A 516 4.81 3.34 13.68
CA HIS A 516 3.80 3.45 14.74
C HIS A 516 4.45 3.56 16.13
N LEU A 517 4.82 4.78 16.52
CA LEU A 517 5.52 5.06 17.79
C LEU A 517 4.75 4.60 19.04
N GLU A 518 3.44 4.85 19.10
CA GLU A 518 2.62 4.44 20.25
C GLU A 518 2.57 2.91 20.41
N CYS A 519 2.50 2.17 19.31
CA CYS A 519 2.61 0.71 19.32
C CYS A 519 3.98 0.27 19.85
N MET A 520 5.06 0.93 19.44
CA MET A 520 6.41 0.64 19.95
C MET A 520 6.52 0.91 21.45
N LYS A 521 5.93 2.01 21.96
CA LYS A 521 5.92 2.32 23.39
C LYS A 521 5.21 1.22 24.20
N LEU A 522 4.08 0.72 23.71
CA LEU A 522 3.35 -0.38 24.34
C LEU A 522 4.11 -1.72 24.31
N LEU A 523 4.82 -1.99 23.22
CA LEU A 523 5.63 -3.21 23.05
C LEU A 523 6.98 -3.14 23.78
N THR A 524 7.43 -1.92 24.15
CA THR A 524 8.66 -1.77 24.92
C THR A 524 8.41 -2.42 26.28
N PRO A 525 9.29 -3.33 26.73
CA PRO A 525 9.08 -4.01 28.00
C PRO A 525 9.05 -2.97 29.13
N THR A 526 7.86 -2.65 29.62
CA THR A 526 7.72 -1.99 30.91
C THR A 526 8.30 -2.96 31.92
N LYS A 527 9.35 -2.55 32.65
CA LYS A 527 9.71 -3.21 33.90
C LYS A 527 8.50 -3.10 34.82
N LYS A 528 7.54 -4.02 34.70
CA LYS A 528 6.59 -4.30 35.76
C LYS A 528 7.43 -4.84 36.90
N GLU A 529 7.75 -3.97 37.85
CA GLU A 529 8.18 -4.36 39.19
C GLU A 529 7.05 -5.22 39.80
N LYS A 530 7.03 -6.51 39.45
CA LYS A 530 6.37 -7.51 40.27
C LYS A 530 7.34 -7.82 41.40
N ALA A 531 7.09 -7.15 42.52
CA ALA A 531 7.68 -7.51 43.79
C ALA A 531 7.33 -8.98 44.13
N ALA A 532 8.39 -9.69 44.53
CA ALA A 532 8.43 -10.91 45.33
C ALA A 532 7.86 -12.22 44.76
N ASN A 533 8.81 -13.09 44.41
CA ASN A 533 9.02 -14.46 44.92
C ASN A 533 9.15 -15.51 43.81
N GLU A 534 10.36 -15.66 43.27
CA GLU A 534 10.84 -16.97 42.85
C GLU A 534 12.30 -17.15 43.29
N LEU A 535 12.50 -18.18 44.11
CA LEU A 535 13.79 -18.67 44.59
C LEU A 535 14.65 -19.19 43.42
N PRO A 536 15.98 -19.16 43.54
CA PRO A 536 16.86 -19.54 42.44
C PRO A 536 16.77 -21.06 42.17
N PRO A 537 16.69 -21.51 40.90
CA PRO A 537 16.78 -22.92 40.61
C PRO A 537 18.23 -23.40 40.79
N ILE A 538 18.35 -24.41 41.65
CA ILE A 538 19.54 -25.16 42.01
C ILE A 538 20.11 -25.86 40.76
N HIS A 539 21.41 -25.67 40.50
CA HIS A 539 22.18 -26.53 39.62
C HIS A 539 22.21 -27.97 40.16
N ILE A 540 21.71 -28.93 39.37
CA ILE A 540 22.10 -30.34 39.46
C ILE A 540 22.92 -30.65 38.20
N GLY A 541 24.24 -30.65 38.36
CA GLY A 541 25.16 -31.29 37.43
C GLY A 541 25.27 -32.78 37.75
N GLY A 542 25.28 -33.62 36.71
CA GLY A 542 25.50 -35.05 36.88
C GLY A 542 25.54 -35.80 35.55
N ALA A 543 26.62 -35.64 34.78
CA ALA A 543 26.98 -36.58 33.72
C ALA A 543 28.41 -37.09 33.98
N LEU A 544 28.49 -38.34 34.42
CA LEU A 544 29.73 -39.12 34.60
C LEU A 544 30.29 -39.60 33.25
N PRO A 545 31.60 -39.87 33.16
CA PRO A 545 32.29 -40.27 31.93
C PRO A 545 32.26 -41.80 31.73
N PRO A 546 32.55 -42.32 30.53
CA PRO A 546 33.10 -43.66 30.40
C PRO A 546 34.55 -43.63 29.91
N MET A 547 35.40 -44.33 30.67
CA MET A 547 36.76 -44.74 30.30
C MET A 547 36.77 -46.17 29.73
N ALA A 548 37.61 -46.36 28.72
CA ALA A 548 38.49 -47.50 28.40
C ALA A 548 37.96 -48.93 28.09
N SER A 549 38.28 -49.40 26.87
CA SER A 549 39.09 -50.61 26.51
C SER A 549 38.60 -51.17 25.15
N SER A 550 39.34 -50.99 24.05
CA SER A 550 40.43 -51.82 23.50
C SER A 550 40.06 -53.29 23.20
N THR A 551 39.92 -53.60 21.91
CA THR A 551 40.60 -54.73 21.22
C THR A 551 40.59 -54.50 19.71
N ALA A 552 41.77 -54.40 19.10
CA ALA A 552 42.00 -54.50 17.65
C ALA A 552 41.99 -55.98 17.20
N PRO A 553 41.94 -56.34 15.89
CA PRO A 553 43.04 -56.08 14.95
C PRO A 553 42.65 -55.64 13.51
N MET A 554 43.60 -54.94 12.86
CA MET A 554 43.68 -54.53 11.44
C MET A 554 43.93 -55.75 10.49
N PRO A 555 43.97 -55.68 9.11
CA PRO A 555 44.39 -54.52 8.29
C PRO A 555 43.86 -54.32 6.83
N MET A 556 44.17 -53.11 6.32
CA MET A 556 44.52 -52.72 4.93
C MET A 556 43.49 -52.72 3.77
N SER A 557 43.34 -51.55 3.12
CA SER A 557 43.79 -51.33 1.72
C SER A 557 43.53 -49.90 1.20
N LEU A 558 44.64 -49.16 1.01
CA LEU A 558 44.99 -48.11 0.03
C LEU A 558 43.93 -47.12 -0.53
N ASP A 559 44.17 -45.85 -0.19
CA ASP A 559 44.28 -44.64 -1.02
C ASP A 559 43.54 -44.55 -2.36
N ALA A 560 42.62 -43.57 -2.44
CA ALA A 560 42.38 -42.78 -3.65
C ALA A 560 41.98 -41.34 -3.29
N ILE A 561 42.63 -40.43 -4.01
CA ILE A 561 42.56 -38.96 -3.97
C ILE A 561 41.17 -38.46 -4.40
N ASP A 562 40.52 -37.60 -3.62
CA ASP A 562 40.04 -36.27 -4.08
C ASP A 562 39.35 -35.47 -2.94
N PRO A 563 39.60 -34.15 -2.80
CA PRO A 563 38.99 -33.30 -1.79
C PRO A 563 37.70 -32.67 -2.34
N ILE A 564 36.55 -32.89 -1.70
CA ILE A 564 35.37 -32.05 -1.93
C ILE A 564 35.16 -31.17 -0.68
N PRO A 565 35.38 -29.85 -0.77
CA PRO A 565 35.07 -28.93 0.31
C PRO A 565 33.56 -28.86 0.55
N ALA A 566 33.16 -28.77 1.82
CA ALA A 566 31.77 -28.61 2.22
C ALA A 566 31.12 -27.40 1.52
N LEU A 567 30.04 -27.67 0.79
CA LEU A 567 29.22 -26.69 0.10
C LEU A 567 28.36 -25.91 1.11
N GLU A 568 28.93 -24.91 1.76
CA GLU A 568 28.12 -23.79 2.25
C GLU A 568 27.69 -22.96 1.04
N LEU A 569 26.37 -22.76 0.91
CA LEU A 569 25.84 -21.87 -0.12
C LEU A 569 26.42 -20.47 0.11
N PRO A 570 26.99 -19.82 -0.92
CA PRO A 570 27.39 -18.42 -0.79
C PRO A 570 26.16 -17.58 -0.40
N PRO A 571 26.36 -16.51 0.41
CA PRO A 571 25.28 -15.63 0.82
C PRO A 571 24.48 -15.14 -0.40
N PRO A 572 23.17 -14.89 -0.25
CA PRO A 572 22.32 -14.50 -1.35
C PRO A 572 22.90 -13.26 -2.04
N ILE A 573 23.10 -13.33 -3.35
CA ILE A 573 23.56 -12.21 -4.18
C ILE A 573 22.54 -11.08 -4.03
N ILE A 574 22.89 -10.07 -3.24
CA ILE A 574 22.19 -8.79 -3.17
C ILE A 574 22.24 -8.21 -4.59
N PRO A 575 21.10 -7.85 -5.20
CA PRO A 575 21.13 -7.24 -6.53
C PRO A 575 21.88 -5.92 -6.45
N LEU A 576 23.11 -5.91 -6.96
CA LEU A 576 23.99 -4.75 -6.99
C LEU A 576 23.24 -3.54 -7.56
N ARG A 577 22.97 -2.55 -6.71
CA ARG A 577 22.48 -1.26 -7.15
C ARG A 577 23.63 -0.60 -7.92
N ARG A 578 23.46 -0.38 -9.22
CA ARG A 578 24.38 0.50 -9.94
C ARG A 578 24.13 1.91 -9.43
N TYR A 579 25.07 2.47 -8.67
CA TYR A 579 25.03 3.87 -8.23
C TYR A 579 25.13 4.79 -9.44
N GLY A 580 23.99 5.02 -10.09
CA GLY A 580 23.77 6.10 -11.04
C GLY A 580 23.15 7.27 -10.30
N HIS A 581 23.58 8.48 -10.62
CA HIS A 581 23.07 9.70 -10.00
C HIS A 581 22.25 10.50 -11.00
N ASN A 582 21.12 11.03 -10.53
CA ASN A 582 20.24 11.87 -11.33
C ASN A 582 20.48 13.32 -10.94
N PHE A 583 21.45 13.97 -11.58
CA PHE A 583 21.74 15.40 -11.40
C PHE A 583 21.04 16.24 -12.47
N LEU A 584 20.52 17.41 -12.07
CA LEU A 584 19.87 18.37 -12.94
C LEU A 584 20.88 19.35 -13.53
N ASP A 585 21.13 19.20 -14.83
CA ASP A 585 21.95 20.15 -15.58
C ASP A 585 21.14 21.41 -15.94
N THR A 586 20.13 21.26 -16.82
CA THR A 586 19.30 22.38 -17.29
C THR A 586 17.80 22.18 -17.06
N LYS A 587 17.37 20.96 -16.71
CA LYS A 587 15.96 20.59 -16.59
C LYS A 587 15.45 20.78 -15.17
N THR A 588 14.18 21.16 -15.05
CA THR A 588 13.44 21.21 -13.78
C THR A 588 12.72 19.89 -13.56
N VAL A 589 12.69 19.37 -12.34
CA VAL A 589 11.89 18.19 -11.97
C VAL A 589 10.59 18.64 -11.33
N VAL A 590 9.48 18.10 -11.82
CA VAL A 590 8.17 18.19 -11.17
C VAL A 590 7.81 16.81 -10.66
N GLN A 591 7.71 16.69 -9.35
CA GLN A 591 7.30 15.47 -8.66
C GLN A 591 5.88 15.64 -8.13
N ILE A 592 5.04 14.64 -8.37
CA ILE A 592 3.66 14.59 -7.93
C ILE A 592 3.53 13.40 -6.99
N SER A 593 3.02 13.61 -5.78
CA SER A 593 2.70 12.54 -4.83
C SER A 593 1.21 12.53 -4.50
N PHE A 594 0.66 11.32 -4.42
CA PHE A 594 -0.70 11.04 -3.96
C PHE A 594 -0.62 10.44 -2.55
N GLU A 595 -0.70 11.30 -1.52
CA GLU A 595 -0.65 10.91 -0.11
C GLU A 595 -2.07 10.68 0.45
N GLU A 596 -2.19 9.78 1.43
CA GLU A 596 -3.45 9.38 2.09
C GLU A 596 -3.57 10.00 3.49
N ASP A 597 -3.29 11.28 3.65
CA ASP A 597 -3.21 11.91 4.99
C ASP A 597 -4.57 12.18 5.66
N SER A 598 -5.69 11.73 5.09
CA SER A 598 -7.05 11.70 5.69
C SER A 598 -8.17 11.52 4.65
N GLU A 599 -7.93 11.95 3.41
CA GLU A 599 -8.88 11.90 2.30
C GLU A 599 -8.34 11.05 1.14
N GLN A 600 -9.22 10.32 0.46
CA GLN A 600 -8.81 9.57 -0.73
C GLN A 600 -8.33 10.55 -1.83
N PRO A 601 -7.14 10.34 -2.43
CA PRO A 601 -6.57 11.24 -3.42
C PRO A 601 -7.43 11.40 -4.68
N LEU A 602 -8.30 10.43 -4.97
CA LEU A 602 -9.29 10.51 -6.03
C LEU A 602 -10.66 10.21 -5.45
N LEU A 603 -11.59 11.16 -5.56
CA LEU A 603 -12.94 11.02 -5.03
C LEU A 603 -13.96 11.31 -6.12
N PHE A 604 -14.91 10.40 -6.32
CA PHE A 604 -16.06 10.62 -7.20
C PHE A 604 -17.27 10.99 -6.34
N PHE A 605 -17.99 12.06 -6.69
CA PHE A 605 -19.13 12.55 -5.90
C PHE A 605 -20.37 11.64 -5.95
N GLN A 606 -20.36 10.65 -6.84
CA GLN A 606 -21.43 9.67 -6.95
C GLN A 606 -20.89 8.35 -6.42
N ASP A 607 -21.36 7.96 -5.24
CA ASP A 607 -20.93 6.76 -4.53
C ASP A 607 -20.95 5.52 -5.45
N GLY A 608 -19.80 4.84 -5.56
CA GLY A 608 -19.70 3.47 -6.08
C GLY A 608 -19.51 3.27 -7.59
N LYS A 609 -19.22 4.31 -8.40
CA LYS A 609 -19.23 4.14 -9.86
C LYS A 609 -18.03 3.42 -10.49
N TYR A 610 -16.83 3.48 -9.91
CA TYR A 610 -15.62 2.90 -10.53
C TYR A 610 -14.64 2.32 -9.50
N PRO A 611 -14.82 1.05 -9.07
CA PRO A 611 -13.90 0.43 -8.10
C PRO A 611 -12.50 0.17 -8.66
N ALA A 612 -12.35 0.08 -9.99
CA ALA A 612 -11.07 -0.10 -10.67
C ALA A 612 -11.00 0.81 -11.91
N ALA A 613 -9.95 1.63 -12.00
CA ALA A 613 -9.70 2.55 -13.11
C ALA A 613 -8.19 2.76 -13.28
N ARG A 614 -7.80 3.34 -14.42
CA ARG A 614 -6.42 3.71 -14.72
C ARG A 614 -6.34 5.23 -14.88
N LEU A 615 -5.55 5.86 -14.02
CA LEU A 615 -5.18 7.27 -14.14
C LEU A 615 -3.97 7.39 -15.08
N THR A 616 -4.13 8.15 -16.15
CA THR A 616 -3.05 8.53 -17.05
C THR A 616 -2.69 9.97 -16.78
N ILE A 617 -1.43 10.21 -16.47
CA ILE A 617 -0.87 11.55 -16.32
C ILE A 617 0.02 11.78 -17.55
N SER A 618 -0.41 12.66 -18.43
CA SER A 618 0.30 13.02 -19.65
C SER A 618 0.55 14.52 -19.70
N SER A 619 1.49 14.93 -20.55
CA SER A 619 1.72 16.32 -20.86
C SER A 619 1.63 16.49 -22.37
N LYS A 620 1.25 17.67 -22.83
CA LYS A 620 1.20 18.00 -24.27
C LYS A 620 2.59 18.10 -24.91
N SER A 621 3.63 18.20 -24.08
CA SER A 621 5.03 18.15 -24.53
C SER A 621 5.38 16.73 -24.99
N SER A 622 5.80 16.60 -26.25
CA SER A 622 6.11 15.30 -26.91
C SER A 622 7.19 14.47 -26.22
N ASP A 623 8.04 15.10 -25.43
CA ASP A 623 9.25 14.50 -24.89
C ASP A 623 9.02 13.81 -23.53
N LEU A 624 7.82 13.95 -22.96
CA LEU A 624 7.45 13.37 -21.67
C LEU A 624 6.70 12.05 -21.85
N ILE A 625 7.23 10.99 -21.22
CA ILE A 625 6.58 9.68 -21.22
C ILE A 625 5.35 9.74 -20.29
N PRO A 626 4.13 9.46 -20.79
CA PRO A 626 2.94 9.38 -19.97
C PRO A 626 3.09 8.35 -18.85
N LYS A 627 2.62 8.69 -17.65
CA LYS A 627 2.64 7.82 -16.48
C LYS A 627 1.25 7.23 -16.25
N ASN A 628 1.18 5.91 -16.16
CA ASN A 628 -0.06 5.19 -15.89
C ASN A 628 -0.04 4.67 -14.45
N ILE A 629 -1.08 5.02 -13.69
CA ILE A 629 -1.29 4.58 -12.32
C ILE A 629 -2.60 3.80 -12.28
N ILE A 630 -2.55 2.55 -11.84
CA ILE A 630 -3.74 1.72 -11.65
C ILE A 630 -4.34 2.07 -10.29
N LEU A 631 -5.66 2.22 -10.24
CA LEU A 631 -6.43 2.49 -9.03
C LEU A 631 -7.02 1.19 -8.48
N PRO A 632 -7.07 1.02 -7.14
CA PRO A 632 -6.61 1.96 -6.11
C PRO A 632 -5.08 2.14 -6.09
N PHE A 633 -4.61 3.30 -5.64
CA PHE A 633 -3.20 3.68 -5.66
C PHE A 633 -2.33 2.65 -4.93
N GLN A 634 -1.51 1.92 -5.67
CA GLN A 634 -0.52 1.01 -5.08
C GLN A 634 0.62 1.83 -4.47
N GLU A 635 1.13 1.38 -3.34
CA GLU A 635 2.22 2.03 -2.61
C GLU A 635 3.44 2.40 -3.48
N ASP A 636 3.78 1.56 -4.46
CA ASP A 636 4.94 1.76 -5.35
C ASP A 636 4.69 2.79 -6.47
N THR A 637 3.43 3.13 -6.76
CA THR A 637 3.04 3.99 -7.89
C THR A 637 2.45 5.35 -7.45
N ARG A 638 2.54 5.68 -6.15
CA ARG A 638 2.02 6.95 -5.57
C ARG A 638 2.79 8.20 -5.99
N VAL A 639 3.99 8.04 -6.56
CA VAL A 639 4.85 9.16 -6.95
C VAL A 639 5.13 9.13 -8.45
N ALA A 640 4.90 10.25 -9.13
CA ALA A 640 5.24 10.46 -10.53
C ALA A 640 6.19 11.65 -10.68
N SER A 641 7.33 11.45 -11.33
CA SER A 641 8.34 12.49 -11.59
C SER A 641 8.46 12.79 -13.08
N PHE A 642 8.48 14.07 -13.45
CA PHE A 642 8.64 14.58 -14.81
C PHE A 642 9.85 15.52 -14.88
N GLN A 643 10.70 15.37 -15.90
CA GLN A 643 11.81 16.30 -16.17
C GLN A 643 11.42 17.22 -17.32
N ILE A 644 11.34 18.53 -17.05
CA ILE A 644 10.82 19.54 -17.96
C ILE A 644 11.85 20.61 -18.26
N ASP A 645 11.82 21.16 -19.47
CA ASP A 645 12.74 22.22 -19.86
C ASP A 645 12.23 23.61 -19.44
N ASN A 646 10.90 23.84 -19.48
CA ASN A 646 10.29 25.11 -19.06
C ASN A 646 8.99 24.87 -18.28
N LEU A 647 8.85 25.56 -17.13
CA LEU A 647 7.64 25.53 -16.30
C LEU A 647 6.48 26.35 -16.89
N GLU A 648 6.77 27.37 -17.71
CA GLU A 648 5.76 28.31 -18.23
C GLU A 648 4.81 27.68 -19.25
N SER A 649 5.27 26.70 -20.02
CA SER A 649 4.46 25.95 -20.98
C SER A 649 3.97 24.61 -20.44
N PHE A 650 4.32 24.27 -19.19
CA PHE A 650 4.05 22.95 -18.62
C PHE A 650 2.58 22.80 -18.24
N THR A 651 1.93 21.84 -18.87
CA THR A 651 0.55 21.43 -18.60
C THR A 651 0.53 19.94 -18.31
N LEU A 652 -0.33 19.53 -17.37
CA LEU A 652 -0.58 18.13 -17.09
C LEU A 652 -2.05 17.81 -17.32
N ASP A 653 -2.28 16.83 -18.19
CA ASP A 653 -3.58 16.27 -18.46
C ASP A 653 -3.73 15.01 -17.61
N PHE A 654 -4.75 14.99 -16.76
CA PHE A 654 -5.13 13.85 -15.94
C PHE A 654 -6.36 13.21 -16.56
N GLU A 655 -6.20 12.00 -17.08
CA GLU A 655 -7.28 11.26 -17.75
C GLU A 655 -7.53 9.94 -17.02
N VAL A 656 -8.77 9.74 -16.57
CA VAL A 656 -9.22 8.51 -15.93
C VAL A 656 -9.92 7.64 -16.96
N PHE A 657 -9.39 6.45 -17.16
CA PHE A 657 -9.94 5.42 -18.03
C PHE A 657 -10.46 4.24 -17.20
N PRO A 658 -11.38 3.43 -17.74
CA PRO A 658 -11.53 2.06 -17.27
C PRO A 658 -10.18 1.36 -17.39
N THR A 659 -9.88 0.40 -16.52
CA THR A 659 -8.55 -0.23 -16.43
C THR A 659 -7.99 -0.67 -17.80
N TYR A 660 -8.85 -1.17 -18.70
CA TYR A 660 -8.49 -1.61 -20.05
C TYR A 660 -9.36 -0.99 -21.14
N GLY A 661 -10.16 0.02 -20.81
CA GLY A 661 -10.94 0.78 -21.80
C GLY A 661 -10.13 1.94 -22.38
N ALA A 662 -10.46 2.34 -23.61
CA ALA A 662 -9.93 3.53 -24.25
C ALA A 662 -10.84 4.75 -24.09
N LYS A 663 -12.09 4.56 -23.63
CA LYS A 663 -13.02 5.67 -23.39
C LYS A 663 -12.71 6.40 -22.08
N VAL A 664 -12.53 7.72 -22.16
CA VAL A 664 -12.30 8.59 -21.00
C VAL A 664 -13.56 8.66 -20.13
N ILE A 665 -13.42 8.34 -18.84
CA ILE A 665 -14.46 8.52 -17.82
C ILE A 665 -14.44 9.95 -17.31
N ALA A 666 -13.24 10.42 -16.94
CA ALA A 666 -13.02 11.73 -16.36
C ALA A 666 -11.73 12.33 -16.89
N LYS A 667 -11.70 13.65 -17.04
CA LYS A 667 -10.51 14.42 -17.38
C LYS A 667 -10.41 15.67 -16.53
N THR A 668 -9.19 16.06 -16.21
CA THR A 668 -8.89 17.38 -15.68
C THR A 668 -7.53 17.83 -16.16
N VAL A 669 -7.27 19.13 -16.10
CA VAL A 669 -6.03 19.73 -16.61
C VAL A 669 -5.44 20.63 -15.54
N ALA A 670 -4.18 20.38 -15.18
CA ALA A 670 -3.39 21.32 -14.40
C ALA A 670 -2.71 22.31 -15.34
N LEU A 671 -3.11 23.57 -15.23
CA LEU A 671 -2.55 24.71 -15.97
C LEU A 671 -1.20 25.16 -15.38
N PRO A 672 -0.35 25.86 -16.18
CA PRO A 672 0.95 26.35 -15.72
C PRO A 672 0.85 27.24 -14.48
N ASN A 673 -0.26 27.98 -14.36
CA ASN A 673 -0.52 28.86 -13.22
C ASN A 673 -0.61 28.12 -11.89
N ILE A 674 -1.00 26.84 -11.86
CA ILE A 674 -1.00 26.07 -10.61
C ILE A 674 0.43 25.89 -10.11
N PHE A 675 1.34 25.57 -11.04
CA PHE A 675 2.76 25.41 -10.73
C PHE A 675 3.47 26.75 -10.46
N ARG A 676 2.90 27.87 -10.93
CA ARG A 676 3.40 29.24 -10.70
C ARG A 676 2.84 29.89 -9.42
N ALA A 677 1.56 29.69 -9.14
CA ALA A 677 0.84 30.28 -8.01
C ALA A 677 1.25 29.65 -6.68
N LEU A 678 1.82 28.44 -6.74
CA LEU A 678 2.66 27.88 -5.68
C LEU A 678 3.96 28.72 -5.60
N LEU A 679 3.88 29.87 -4.92
CA LEU A 679 5.02 30.74 -4.60
C LEU A 679 6.10 30.01 -3.76
N SER A 680 5.77 28.84 -3.22
CA SER A 680 6.68 27.91 -2.58
C SER A 680 6.84 26.71 -3.51
N SER A 681 8.06 26.22 -3.74
CA SER A 681 8.38 25.05 -4.60
C SER A 681 7.76 23.71 -4.16
N SER A 682 6.75 23.73 -3.29
CA SER A 682 5.93 22.62 -2.88
C SER A 682 4.52 23.08 -2.53
N GLY A 683 3.50 22.29 -2.82
CA GLY A 683 2.16 22.53 -2.26
C GLY A 683 1.09 21.53 -2.68
N LYS A 684 -0.04 21.57 -1.97
CA LYS A 684 -1.20 20.71 -2.21
C LYS A 684 -2.13 21.36 -3.24
N CYS A 685 -2.50 20.60 -4.27
CA CYS A 685 -3.45 21.00 -5.29
C CYS A 685 -4.68 20.10 -5.23
N CYS A 686 -5.86 20.70 -5.42
CA CYS A 686 -7.12 19.98 -5.60
C CYS A 686 -7.77 20.48 -6.89
N LEU A 687 -8.09 19.55 -7.80
CA LEU A 687 -8.71 19.85 -9.09
C LEU A 687 -10.03 19.09 -9.25
N PRO A 688 -11.08 19.75 -9.78
CA PRO A 688 -12.31 19.05 -10.12
C PRO A 688 -12.08 18.12 -11.32
N LEU A 689 -12.70 16.94 -11.28
CA LEU A 689 -12.74 15.97 -12.38
C LEU A 689 -14.00 16.19 -13.21
N PHE A 690 -13.82 16.32 -14.51
CA PHE A 690 -14.92 16.54 -15.45
C PHE A 690 -15.18 15.29 -16.30
N ASP A 691 -16.43 14.97 -16.54
CA ASP A 691 -16.79 13.98 -17.55
C ASP A 691 -16.51 14.53 -18.98
N PRO A 692 -16.64 13.71 -20.06
CA PRO A 692 -16.53 14.20 -21.43
C PRO A 692 -17.49 15.35 -21.79
N ARG A 693 -18.53 15.58 -20.99
CA ARG A 693 -19.54 16.66 -21.14
C ARG A 693 -19.22 17.89 -20.29
N LEU A 694 -18.04 17.94 -19.66
CA LEU A 694 -17.57 19.04 -18.79
C LEU A 694 -18.37 19.22 -17.50
N ARG A 695 -19.01 18.16 -16.99
CA ARG A 695 -19.71 18.15 -15.70
C ARG A 695 -18.79 17.63 -14.59
N ALA A 696 -18.79 18.30 -13.45
CA ALA A 696 -17.99 17.89 -12.30
C ALA A 696 -18.53 16.57 -11.71
N ILE A 697 -17.74 15.50 -11.81
CA ILE A 697 -18.08 14.15 -11.33
C ILE A 697 -17.23 13.71 -10.14
N GLY A 698 -16.22 14.50 -9.78
CA GLY A 698 -15.33 14.20 -8.66
C GLY A 698 -14.25 15.26 -8.47
N GLN A 699 -13.26 14.92 -7.67
CA GLN A 699 -12.06 15.71 -7.40
C GLN A 699 -10.82 14.82 -7.33
N ILE A 700 -9.68 15.37 -7.73
CA ILE A 700 -8.35 14.78 -7.58
C ILE A 700 -7.47 15.71 -6.75
N SER A 701 -6.87 15.17 -5.71
CA SER A 701 -5.98 15.86 -4.78
C SER A 701 -4.58 15.26 -4.85
N PHE A 702 -3.57 16.11 -5.01
CA PHE A 702 -2.18 15.68 -5.08
C PHE A 702 -1.24 16.75 -4.53
N HIS A 703 -0.08 16.32 -4.03
CA HIS A 703 1.00 17.21 -3.64
C HIS A 703 1.99 17.36 -4.80
N VAL A 704 2.46 18.58 -5.03
CA VAL A 704 3.45 18.89 -6.06
C VAL A 704 4.71 19.39 -5.39
N GLN A 705 5.86 18.91 -5.85
CA GLN A 705 7.18 19.44 -5.51
C GLN A 705 7.93 19.78 -6.79
N ILE A 706 8.50 20.99 -6.85
CA ILE A 706 9.24 21.51 -8.00
C ILE A 706 10.71 21.68 -7.59
N ILE A 707 11.62 21.02 -8.30
CA ILE A 707 13.05 21.12 -8.06
C ILE A 707 13.69 21.74 -9.30
N LYS A 708 14.19 22.96 -9.15
CA LYS A 708 14.87 23.71 -10.20
C LYS A 708 16.34 23.30 -10.25
N PRO A 709 17.02 23.40 -11.42
CA PRO A 709 18.47 23.22 -11.48
C PRO A 709 19.18 24.24 -10.58
N PHE A 710 20.44 23.96 -10.25
CA PHE A 710 21.27 24.88 -9.46
C PHE A 710 21.46 26.20 -10.23
N SER A 711 21.15 27.33 -9.60
CA SER A 711 21.20 28.65 -10.24
C SER A 711 22.60 29.25 -10.37
N GLY A 712 23.56 28.78 -9.56
CA GLY A 712 24.95 29.24 -9.58
C GLY A 712 25.85 28.49 -10.56
N THR A 713 27.17 28.62 -10.40
CA THR A 713 28.16 27.85 -11.16
C THR A 713 28.41 26.47 -10.54
N PRO A 714 27.95 25.37 -11.15
CA PRO A 714 28.20 24.03 -10.63
C PRO A 714 29.70 23.68 -10.70
N LEU A 715 30.12 22.66 -9.95
CA LEU A 715 31.48 22.13 -10.04
C LEU A 715 31.63 21.27 -11.30
N GLU A 716 32.69 21.49 -12.07
CA GLU A 716 32.95 20.69 -13.28
C GLU A 716 33.28 19.24 -12.89
N ILE A 717 32.54 18.29 -13.47
CA ILE A 717 32.67 16.84 -13.21
C ILE A 717 34.04 16.28 -13.66
N THR A 718 34.72 16.98 -14.57
CA THR A 718 36.09 16.65 -15.02
C THR A 718 37.13 16.97 -13.96
N ASP A 719 36.91 18.06 -13.22
CA ASP A 719 37.85 18.55 -12.24
C ASP A 719 37.55 17.94 -10.87
N PHE A 720 36.29 17.93 -10.44
CA PHE A 720 35.86 17.37 -9.16
C PHE A 720 35.23 16.00 -9.37
N GLU A 721 35.80 14.97 -8.74
CA GLU A 721 35.23 13.62 -8.80
C GLU A 721 33.80 13.61 -8.23
N THR A 722 32.91 12.88 -8.89
CA THR A 722 31.57 12.63 -8.35
C THR A 722 31.63 11.50 -7.35
N TYR A 723 30.89 11.62 -6.25
CA TYR A 723 31.01 10.68 -5.12
C TYR A 723 30.75 9.22 -5.52
N TRP A 724 29.94 8.97 -6.56
CA TRP A 724 29.61 7.61 -7.04
C TRP A 724 30.62 7.04 -8.06
N LYS A 725 31.38 7.87 -8.77
CA LYS A 725 32.48 7.40 -9.65
C LYS A 725 33.63 6.88 -8.81
N ALA A 726 33.90 7.54 -7.69
CA ALA A 726 34.79 7.05 -6.64
C ALA A 726 34.28 5.76 -5.97
N THR A 727 33.08 5.25 -6.31
CA THR A 727 32.52 3.98 -5.79
C THR A 727 32.56 2.85 -6.81
N SER A 728 32.88 3.14 -8.09
CA SER A 728 32.62 2.25 -9.23
C SER A 728 33.88 1.74 -9.96
N GLN A 729 35.09 1.96 -9.44
CA GLN A 729 36.31 1.47 -10.08
C GLN A 729 36.46 -0.04 -9.85
N PHE A 730 36.11 -0.80 -10.89
CA PHE A 730 36.25 -2.25 -10.97
C PHE A 730 37.72 -2.64 -11.06
N ASP A 731 38.24 -3.31 -10.02
CA ASP A 731 39.43 -4.15 -10.14
C ASP A 731 39.13 -5.62 -9.78
N THR A 732 39.86 -6.49 -10.45
CA THR A 732 39.55 -7.87 -10.85
C THR A 732 39.58 -8.93 -9.74
N ASN A 733 39.09 -8.65 -8.52
CA ASN A 733 38.95 -9.67 -7.48
C ASN A 733 37.65 -9.52 -6.68
N THR A 734 37.06 -10.65 -6.34
CA THR A 734 35.75 -10.84 -5.72
C THR A 734 35.72 -10.34 -4.27
N SER A 735 35.45 -9.05 -4.08
CA SER A 735 34.88 -8.48 -2.85
C SER A 735 34.43 -7.05 -3.10
N THR A 736 33.14 -6.80 -2.94
CA THR A 736 32.46 -5.51 -2.98
C THR A 736 33.00 -4.57 -1.90
N PHE A 737 33.89 -3.66 -2.28
CA PHE A 737 34.33 -2.57 -1.42
C PHE A 737 34.13 -1.25 -2.15
N VAL A 738 33.30 -0.37 -1.59
CA VAL A 738 33.28 1.04 -1.97
C VAL A 738 34.68 1.59 -1.74
N THR A 739 35.34 2.09 -2.79
CA THR A 739 36.68 2.69 -2.68
C THR A 739 36.63 3.87 -1.69
N GLY A 740 37.28 3.71 -0.55
CA GLY A 740 37.13 4.51 0.68
C GLY A 740 37.74 5.91 0.67
N SER A 741 37.76 6.65 -0.45
CA SER A 741 38.36 8.00 -0.46
C SER A 741 37.41 9.14 -0.04
N SER A 742 36.09 9.01 -0.25
CA SER A 742 35.13 10.11 0.04
C SER A 742 34.36 9.97 1.37
N LEU A 743 34.14 8.75 1.87
CA LEU A 743 33.35 8.46 3.08
C LEU A 743 34.18 7.69 4.12
N SER A 744 35.41 8.13 4.37
CA SER A 744 36.26 7.59 5.44
C SER A 744 36.76 8.72 6.33
N GLY A 745 37.08 8.38 7.58
CA GLY A 745 37.59 9.34 8.57
C GLY A 745 36.50 10.06 9.38
N ASP A 746 36.93 11.09 10.09
CA ASP A 746 36.13 11.84 11.06
C ASP A 746 35.61 13.15 10.48
N PHE A 747 34.32 13.40 10.66
CA PHE A 747 33.58 14.55 10.17
C PHE A 747 33.08 15.38 11.36
N VAL A 748 33.35 16.69 11.34
CA VAL A 748 32.75 17.64 12.28
C VAL A 748 31.33 17.97 11.84
N GLN A 749 30.35 17.79 12.73
CA GLN A 749 28.98 18.19 12.45
C GLN A 749 28.81 19.71 12.61
N ILE A 750 28.16 20.36 11.65
CA ILE A 750 27.77 21.78 11.76
C ILE A 750 26.29 21.93 11.41
N TYR A 751 25.59 22.79 12.13
CA TYR A 751 24.16 23.04 11.93
C TYR A 751 23.97 24.30 11.11
N VAL A 752 23.31 24.22 9.96
CA VAL A 752 23.13 25.34 9.04
C VAL A 752 21.65 25.69 8.88
N GLN A 753 21.36 26.99 8.98
CA GLN A 753 20.06 27.63 8.78
C GLN A 753 20.23 28.92 7.96
N HIS A 754 19.13 29.54 7.53
CA HIS A 754 19.16 30.82 6.82
C HIS A 754 18.63 31.96 7.67
N THR A 755 19.20 33.15 7.46
CA THR A 755 18.62 34.42 7.88
C THR A 755 17.59 34.90 6.84
N LYS A 756 16.82 35.93 7.19
CA LYS A 756 15.79 36.55 6.32
C LYS A 756 16.31 37.02 4.97
N ASP A 757 17.58 37.41 4.91
CA ASP A 757 18.30 37.85 3.70
C ASP A 757 18.90 36.69 2.89
N GLY A 758 18.60 35.43 3.23
CA GLY A 758 19.01 34.25 2.49
C GLY A 758 20.47 33.84 2.71
N VAL A 759 21.11 34.33 3.77
CA VAL A 759 22.51 34.01 4.08
C VAL A 759 22.59 32.77 4.97
N PRO A 760 23.36 31.73 4.59
CA PRO A 760 23.56 30.56 5.45
C PRO A 760 24.39 30.88 6.70
N VAL A 761 23.84 30.61 7.87
CA VAL A 761 24.42 30.84 9.20
C VAL A 761 24.45 29.56 10.02
N LEU A 762 25.42 29.49 10.95
CA LEU A 762 25.56 28.36 11.86
C LEU A 762 24.76 28.60 13.14
N TRP A 763 23.71 27.80 13.35
CA TRP A 763 22.95 27.79 14.59
C TRP A 763 22.14 26.48 14.74
N PRO A 764 22.14 25.82 15.91
CA PRO A 764 21.48 24.52 16.09
C PRO A 764 19.96 24.59 16.36
N ARG A 765 19.42 25.75 16.78
CA ARG A 765 18.01 25.91 17.20
C ARG A 765 17.19 26.76 16.23
N TRP A 766 15.89 26.58 16.14
CA TRP A 766 15.05 27.44 15.27
C TRP A 766 14.98 28.89 15.76
N THR A 767 15.15 29.09 17.07
CA THR A 767 15.00 30.38 17.73
C THR A 767 16.28 30.82 18.46
N ILE A 768 16.39 32.13 18.66
CA ILE A 768 17.39 32.77 19.49
C ILE A 768 16.66 33.57 20.57
N ASN A 769 17.08 33.41 21.82
CA ASN A 769 16.51 34.17 22.92
C ASN A 769 17.07 35.61 22.91
N CYS A 770 16.19 36.58 22.67
CA CYS A 770 16.48 38.01 22.67
C CYS A 770 15.76 38.65 23.86
N GLY A 771 16.41 38.72 25.02
CA GLY A 771 15.85 39.42 26.19
C GLY A 771 14.55 38.82 26.72
N GLY A 772 14.42 37.49 26.70
CA GLY A 772 13.23 36.76 27.16
C GLY A 772 12.21 36.44 26.08
N ILE A 773 12.44 36.87 24.83
CA ILE A 773 11.60 36.56 23.67
C ILE A 773 12.37 35.65 22.72
N ASP A 774 11.82 34.49 22.39
CA ASP A 774 12.41 33.59 21.40
C ASP A 774 12.04 34.04 19.99
N VAL A 775 13.04 34.49 19.23
CA VAL A 775 12.88 35.01 17.87
C VAL A 775 13.42 33.99 16.85
N PRO A 776 12.66 33.58 15.82
CA PRO A 776 13.15 32.64 14.81
C PRO A 776 14.32 33.21 13.98
N VAL A 777 15.35 32.40 13.71
CA VAL A 777 16.53 32.82 12.95
C VAL A 777 16.15 33.32 11.54
N SER A 778 15.17 32.68 10.91
CA SER A 778 14.67 33.04 9.57
C SER A 778 14.02 34.43 9.50
N THR A 779 13.71 35.05 10.64
CA THR A 779 13.13 36.41 10.68
C THR A 779 14.17 37.52 10.85
N LEU A 780 15.39 37.17 11.28
CA LEU A 780 16.48 38.12 11.51
C LEU A 780 17.30 38.33 10.24
N THR A 781 17.76 39.55 9.98
CA THR A 781 18.79 39.79 8.95
C THR A 781 20.16 39.39 9.49
N LEU A 782 21.15 39.16 8.60
CA LEU A 782 22.52 38.82 9.02
C LEU A 782 23.09 39.81 10.06
N ALA A 783 22.92 41.12 9.85
CA ALA A 783 23.41 42.13 10.78
C ALA A 783 22.74 42.04 12.17
N GLN A 784 21.44 41.75 12.21
CA GLN A 784 20.72 41.56 13.46
C GLN A 784 21.16 40.26 14.15
N PHE A 785 21.25 39.16 13.40
CA PHE A 785 21.74 37.88 13.91
C PHE A 785 23.13 38.01 14.54
N GLN A 786 24.09 38.64 13.84
CA GLN A 786 25.44 38.87 14.35
C GLN A 786 25.46 39.76 15.60
N THR A 787 24.54 40.72 15.72
CA THR A 787 24.45 41.59 16.90
C THR A 787 23.93 40.82 18.12
N VAL A 788 22.94 39.96 17.91
CA VAL A 788 22.35 39.13 18.97
C VAL A 788 23.34 38.06 19.43
N THR A 789 24.09 37.45 18.51
CA THR A 789 25.09 36.42 18.82
C THR A 789 26.43 37.00 19.27
N ALA A 790 26.65 38.33 19.18
CA ALA A 790 27.88 38.99 19.61
C ALA A 790 28.20 38.73 21.08
N ALA A 791 27.19 38.61 21.95
CA ALA A 791 27.39 38.27 23.36
C ALA A 791 28.00 36.88 23.55
N ALA A 792 27.66 35.91 22.69
CA ALA A 792 28.23 34.56 22.70
C ALA A 792 29.66 34.51 22.10
N ARG A 793 30.07 35.54 21.34
CA ARG A 793 31.44 35.68 20.83
C ARG A 793 32.43 36.21 21.87
N ASN A 794 31.96 36.79 22.97
CA ASN A 794 32.82 37.37 24.00
C ASN A 794 33.58 36.26 24.76
N GLY A 795 34.82 35.99 24.34
CA GLY A 795 35.73 35.06 25.01
C GLY A 795 36.35 33.98 24.12
N ILE A 796 35.96 33.87 22.85
CA ILE A 796 36.48 32.86 21.92
C ILE A 796 37.31 33.51 20.80
N ASN A 797 38.58 33.13 20.70
CA ASN A 797 39.47 33.65 19.66
C ASN A 797 39.32 32.84 18.37
N LEU A 798 38.56 33.36 17.40
CA LEU A 798 38.25 32.70 16.13
C LEU A 798 39.48 32.32 15.29
N SER A 799 40.59 33.04 15.47
CA SER A 799 41.82 32.77 14.73
C SER A 799 42.51 31.46 15.16
N GLU A 800 42.27 31.01 16.39
CA GLU A 800 42.87 29.80 16.95
C GLU A 800 42.28 28.53 16.32
N LEU A 801 41.02 28.55 15.84
CA LEU A 801 40.34 27.40 15.19
C LEU A 801 41.17 26.76 14.07
N SER A 802 41.92 27.57 13.31
CA SER A 802 42.78 27.10 12.21
C SER A 802 43.99 26.27 12.68
N THR A 803 44.35 26.34 13.96
CA THR A 803 45.49 25.65 14.58
C THR A 803 45.13 24.36 15.32
N TYR A 804 43.82 24.04 15.42
CA TYR A 804 43.35 22.83 16.11
C TYR A 804 43.78 21.57 15.36
N THR A 805 44.12 20.53 16.13
CA THR A 805 44.52 19.23 15.61
C THR A 805 43.31 18.33 15.34
N LEU A 806 43.49 17.26 14.55
CA LEU A 806 42.44 16.29 14.23
C LEU A 806 41.86 15.56 15.46
N ASP A 807 42.55 15.61 16.61
CA ASP A 807 42.06 15.01 17.86
C ASP A 807 41.05 15.91 18.61
N GLN A 808 40.89 17.17 18.20
CA GLN A 808 40.08 18.18 18.89
C GLN A 808 38.75 18.51 18.18
N ILE A 809 38.24 17.60 17.34
CA ILE A 809 37.00 17.80 16.54
C ILE A 809 35.79 18.15 17.42
N ALA A 810 35.68 17.52 18.58
CA ALA A 810 34.60 17.75 19.54
C ALA A 810 34.57 19.19 20.08
N ASP A 811 35.74 19.77 20.35
CA ASP A 811 35.84 21.16 20.80
C ASP A 811 35.44 22.12 19.68
N VAL A 812 35.86 21.84 18.45
CA VAL A 812 35.49 22.64 17.28
C VAL A 812 33.98 22.60 17.04
N HIS A 813 33.33 21.43 17.15
CA HIS A 813 31.87 21.31 17.06
C HIS A 813 31.15 22.20 18.08
N ARG A 814 31.55 22.12 19.35
CA ARG A 814 30.96 22.92 20.44
C ARG A 814 31.15 24.42 20.25
N ILE A 815 32.34 24.83 19.79
CA ILE A 815 32.66 26.22 19.50
C ILE A 815 31.79 26.75 18.36
N LEU A 816 31.69 26.01 17.26
CA LEU A 816 30.90 26.40 16.08
C LEU A 816 29.39 26.42 16.34
N ALA A 817 28.88 25.56 17.23
CA ALA A 817 27.47 25.53 17.58
C ALA A 817 26.99 26.79 18.34
N ASN A 818 27.88 27.51 19.03
CA ASN A 818 27.52 28.63 19.92
C ASN A 818 27.92 30.02 19.43
N ILE A 819 28.75 30.12 18.38
CA ILE A 819 29.40 31.39 17.98
C ILE A 819 28.56 32.28 17.05
N GLY A 820 27.57 31.71 16.35
CA GLY A 820 26.71 32.44 15.41
C GLY A 820 27.50 33.15 14.30
N ILE A 821 28.20 32.40 13.46
CA ILE A 821 28.93 32.89 12.27
C ILE A 821 28.27 32.43 10.98
N THR A 822 28.71 32.99 9.85
CA THR A 822 28.25 32.52 8.53
C THR A 822 28.90 31.18 8.16
N LEU A 823 28.25 30.42 7.27
CA LEU A 823 28.83 29.17 6.74
C LEU A 823 30.16 29.41 6.01
N HIS A 824 30.25 30.52 5.28
CA HIS A 824 31.47 30.91 4.57
C HIS A 824 32.65 31.11 5.52
N GLU A 825 32.46 31.88 6.60
CA GLU A 825 33.48 32.09 7.62
C GLU A 825 33.86 30.77 8.32
N ALA A 826 32.88 29.94 8.65
CA ALA A 826 33.12 28.66 9.31
C ALA A 826 34.01 27.73 8.47
N LEU A 827 33.71 27.57 7.18
CA LEU A 827 34.50 26.72 6.28
C LEU A 827 35.93 27.23 6.08
N PHE A 828 36.13 28.55 6.06
CA PHE A 828 37.45 29.16 5.93
C PHE A 828 38.30 29.04 7.21
N LEU A 829 37.67 29.12 8.38
CA LEU A 829 38.35 29.01 9.69
C LEU A 829 38.69 27.55 10.08
N LEU A 830 37.95 26.58 9.53
CA LEU A 830 38.15 25.16 9.84
C LEU A 830 39.50 24.63 9.29
N PRO A 831 40.25 23.82 10.06
CA PRO A 831 41.48 23.17 9.59
C PRO A 831 41.26 22.40 8.28
N LYS A 832 42.20 22.53 7.33
CA LYS A 832 42.06 22.02 5.95
C LYS A 832 41.97 20.48 5.86
N GLY A 833 42.49 19.76 6.85
CA GLY A 833 42.43 18.29 6.91
C GLY A 833 41.17 17.72 7.57
N MET A 834 40.26 18.55 8.07
CA MET A 834 39.09 18.11 8.83
C MET A 834 37.86 18.02 7.93
N HIS A 835 37.21 16.85 7.86
CA HIS A 835 36.01 16.68 7.05
C HIS A 835 34.78 17.27 7.75
N VAL A 836 33.73 17.61 6.99
CA VAL A 836 32.56 18.35 7.50
C VAL A 836 31.27 17.62 7.15
N ASN A 837 30.42 17.39 8.15
CA ASN A 837 29.03 17.00 7.98
C ASN A 837 28.14 18.24 8.15
N ILE A 838 27.57 18.73 7.06
CA ILE A 838 26.65 19.86 7.05
C ILE A 838 25.25 19.33 7.33
N GLN A 839 24.79 19.49 8.57
CA GLN A 839 23.42 19.20 8.92
C GLN A 839 22.54 20.42 8.64
N VAL A 840 21.69 20.28 7.64
CA VAL A 840 20.85 21.37 7.17
C VAL A 840 19.49 21.29 7.85
N LEU A 841 19.14 22.34 8.58
CA LEU A 841 17.87 22.47 9.26
C LEU A 841 16.91 23.21 8.33
N TYR A 842 15.86 22.52 7.87
CA TYR A 842 14.78 23.14 7.09
C TYR A 842 13.39 22.80 7.66
N PRO A 843 12.57 23.81 8.05
CA PRO A 843 11.37 23.60 8.86
C PRO A 843 10.23 22.98 8.04
N THR A 844 9.49 22.08 8.67
CA THR A 844 8.31 21.42 8.09
C THR A 844 7.07 22.31 8.11
N ALA A 845 6.00 21.91 7.41
CA ALA A 845 4.75 22.66 7.39
C ALA A 845 4.11 22.81 8.80
N ASP A 846 4.20 21.75 9.61
CA ASP A 846 3.65 21.72 10.97
C ASP A 846 4.48 22.61 11.91
N GLU A 847 5.81 22.53 11.86
CA GLU A 847 6.70 23.40 12.64
C GLU A 847 6.56 24.88 12.25
N LYS A 848 6.28 25.18 10.97
CA LYS A 848 5.95 26.54 10.50
C LYS A 848 4.63 27.04 11.11
N ALA A 849 3.63 26.15 11.24
CA ALA A 849 2.34 26.50 11.84
C ALA A 849 2.45 26.75 13.35
N GLU A 850 3.22 25.94 14.09
CA GLU A 850 3.44 26.10 15.53
C GLU A 850 4.23 27.38 15.86
N SER A 851 5.15 27.79 15.00
CA SER A 851 6.04 28.93 15.25
C SER A 851 5.37 30.31 15.04
N ASN A 852 4.06 30.37 14.72
CA ASN A 852 3.31 31.61 14.40
C ASN A 852 4.01 32.54 13.38
N SER A 853 4.98 32.02 12.62
CA SER A 853 5.77 32.78 11.66
C SER A 853 5.09 32.74 10.31
N SER A 854 4.17 33.67 10.08
CA SER A 854 3.50 33.87 8.80
C SER A 854 4.38 34.58 7.75
N THR A 855 5.68 34.68 7.99
CA THR A 855 6.58 35.47 7.14
C THR A 855 7.73 34.65 6.59
N VAL A 856 7.75 34.63 5.25
CA VAL A 856 8.72 34.07 4.30
C VAL A 856 8.45 32.61 3.92
N ALA A 857 7.86 32.47 2.74
CA ALA A 857 7.89 31.23 1.97
C ALA A 857 9.33 30.95 1.56
N ASP A 858 10.11 30.28 2.42
CA ASP A 858 11.44 29.83 2.05
C ASP A 858 11.30 28.81 0.91
N ASP A 859 11.64 29.23 -0.31
CA ASP A 859 11.74 28.33 -1.45
C ASP A 859 12.89 27.34 -1.17
N VAL A 860 12.58 26.04 -1.06
CA VAL A 860 13.57 24.96 -0.89
C VAL A 860 14.71 25.08 -1.92
N ASN A 861 14.41 25.56 -3.12
CA ASN A 861 15.40 25.73 -4.18
C ASN A 861 16.39 26.86 -3.89
N GLU A 862 15.92 28.02 -3.45
CA GLU A 862 16.77 29.15 -3.05
C GLU A 862 17.56 28.79 -1.80
N PHE A 863 16.92 28.08 -0.88
CA PHE A 863 17.55 27.59 0.34
C PHE A 863 18.72 26.64 0.03
N ALA A 864 18.50 25.63 -0.81
CA ALA A 864 19.55 24.73 -1.25
C ALA A 864 20.64 25.46 -2.05
N ASP A 865 20.28 26.41 -2.93
CA ASP A 865 21.24 27.13 -3.77
C ASP A 865 22.19 28.01 -2.97
N ALA A 866 21.73 28.69 -1.93
CA ALA A 866 22.62 29.53 -1.12
C ALA A 866 23.66 28.69 -0.36
N ILE A 867 23.26 27.53 0.18
CA ILE A 867 24.18 26.59 0.85
C ILE A 867 25.19 26.03 -0.15
N LEU A 868 24.70 25.53 -1.30
CA LEU A 868 25.56 24.94 -2.32
C LEU A 868 26.53 25.95 -2.92
N SER A 869 26.12 27.21 -3.11
CA SER A 869 27.00 28.27 -3.61
C SER A 869 28.21 28.47 -2.69
N VAL A 870 27.97 28.57 -1.38
CA VAL A 870 29.05 28.73 -0.38
C VAL A 870 29.98 27.52 -0.37
N VAL A 871 29.44 26.30 -0.44
CA VAL A 871 30.22 25.06 -0.44
C VAL A 871 31.06 24.92 -1.72
N PHE A 872 30.47 25.24 -2.88
CA PHE A 872 31.18 25.19 -4.17
C PHE A 872 32.26 26.25 -4.29
N ASP A 873 32.01 27.47 -3.82
CA ASP A 873 33.02 28.53 -3.74
C ASP A 873 34.18 28.13 -2.85
N HIS A 874 33.90 27.52 -1.69
CA HIS A 874 34.93 26.98 -0.80
C HIS A 874 35.75 25.88 -1.48
N ALA A 875 35.09 24.91 -2.14
CA ALA A 875 35.77 23.83 -2.85
C ALA A 875 36.68 24.34 -3.98
N ARG A 876 36.22 25.35 -4.74
CA ARG A 876 37.01 26.05 -5.77
C ARG A 876 38.23 26.76 -5.16
N ALA A 877 38.03 27.52 -4.08
CA ALA A 877 39.11 28.22 -3.40
C ALA A 877 40.17 27.26 -2.85
N GLN A 878 39.74 26.16 -2.23
CA GLN A 878 40.66 25.16 -1.68
C GLN A 878 41.50 24.49 -2.77
N ARG A 879 40.89 24.13 -3.91
CA ARG A 879 41.61 23.52 -5.04
C ARG A 879 42.60 24.49 -5.68
N ALA A 880 42.24 25.78 -5.79
CA ALA A 880 43.13 26.81 -6.32
C ALA A 880 44.41 26.97 -5.47
N GLU A 881 44.32 26.76 -4.15
CA GLU A 881 45.48 26.78 -3.25
C GLU A 881 46.26 25.47 -3.24
N ARG A 882 45.58 24.31 -3.29
CA ARG A 882 46.20 22.97 -3.31
C ARG A 882 45.38 22.01 -4.19
N PRO A 883 45.88 21.60 -5.36
CA PRO A 883 45.14 20.73 -6.27
C PRO A 883 44.94 19.29 -5.73
N ASP A 884 45.82 18.82 -4.84
CA ASP A 884 45.85 17.41 -4.38
C ASP A 884 45.04 17.14 -3.09
N SER A 885 44.42 18.15 -2.47
CA SER A 885 43.74 17.99 -1.17
C SER A 885 42.40 18.71 -1.13
N VAL A 886 41.33 17.97 -1.41
CA VAL A 886 39.94 18.44 -1.30
C VAL A 886 39.33 17.94 0.01
N ARG A 887 38.64 18.83 0.74
CA ARG A 887 37.93 18.47 1.97
C ARG A 887 36.69 17.64 1.63
N SER A 888 36.53 16.46 2.24
CA SER A 888 35.27 15.71 2.14
C SER A 888 34.14 16.43 2.88
N VAL A 889 32.97 16.52 2.22
CA VAL A 889 31.75 17.15 2.73
C VAL A 889 30.59 16.15 2.58
N VAL A 890 29.80 16.01 3.64
CA VAL A 890 28.58 15.19 3.68
C VAL A 890 27.41 16.09 4.03
N PHE A 891 26.27 15.92 3.35
CA PHE A 891 25.03 16.60 3.71
C PHE A 891 24.11 15.67 4.50
N SER A 892 23.51 16.16 5.56
CA SER A 892 22.50 15.45 6.32
C SER A 892 21.30 16.35 6.64
N SER A 893 20.08 15.82 6.58
CA SER A 893 18.88 16.54 7.02
C SER A 893 17.78 15.58 7.41
N TYR A 894 16.89 16.01 8.31
CA TYR A 894 15.65 15.30 8.64
C TYR A 894 14.52 15.59 7.64
N ASN A 895 14.71 16.57 6.75
CA ASN A 895 13.68 16.95 5.79
C ASN A 895 13.88 16.23 4.43
N PRO A 896 12.96 15.33 4.02
CA PRO A 896 13.10 14.57 2.78
C PRO A 896 13.04 15.44 1.52
N THR A 897 12.26 16.54 1.50
CA THR A 897 12.15 17.39 0.31
C THR A 897 13.45 18.15 0.06
N LEU A 898 14.11 18.60 1.13
CA LEU A 898 15.42 19.24 1.05
C LEU A 898 16.52 18.23 0.65
N CYS A 899 16.57 17.05 1.27
CA CYS A 899 17.54 16.00 0.87
C CYS A 899 17.42 15.67 -0.62
N THR A 900 16.18 15.59 -1.11
CA THR A 900 15.90 15.40 -2.53
C THR A 900 16.44 16.59 -3.34
N ALA A 901 16.07 17.83 -3.01
CA ALA A 901 16.56 19.01 -3.72
C ALA A 901 18.10 19.10 -3.77
N LEU A 902 18.78 18.86 -2.64
CA LEU A 902 20.24 18.82 -2.57
C LEU A 902 20.82 17.72 -3.47
N ASN A 903 20.28 16.50 -3.42
CA ASN A 903 20.78 15.41 -4.25
C ASN A 903 20.58 15.69 -5.75
N TRP A 904 19.44 16.23 -6.16
CA TRP A 904 19.20 16.55 -7.58
C TRP A 904 20.01 17.76 -8.07
N LYS A 905 20.38 18.70 -7.19
CA LYS A 905 21.15 19.92 -7.50
C LYS A 905 22.66 19.77 -7.45
N GLN A 906 23.22 18.66 -6.95
CA GLN A 906 24.67 18.47 -6.99
C GLN A 906 25.10 17.00 -7.10
N PRO A 907 26.17 16.69 -7.86
CA PRO A 907 26.68 15.34 -8.02
C PRO A 907 27.94 14.99 -7.19
N ASN A 908 28.51 15.92 -6.46
CA ASN A 908 29.87 15.79 -5.89
C ASN A 908 29.89 15.24 -4.47
N PHE A 909 28.83 15.46 -3.69
CA PHE A 909 28.78 15.16 -2.26
C PHE A 909 27.63 14.20 -1.92
N PRO A 910 27.84 13.23 -1.03
CA PRO A 910 26.78 12.31 -0.60
C PRO A 910 25.77 13.00 0.32
N VAL A 911 24.50 12.61 0.18
CA VAL A 911 23.37 13.10 0.98
C VAL A 911 22.78 11.96 1.81
N PHE A 912 22.63 12.18 3.11
CA PHE A 912 22.00 11.26 4.06
C PHE A 912 20.68 11.82 4.60
N LEU A 913 19.67 10.96 4.69
CA LEU A 913 18.38 11.29 5.29
C LEU A 913 18.34 10.82 6.75
N CYS A 914 18.06 11.73 7.68
CA CYS A 914 18.01 11.45 9.10
C CYS A 914 16.59 11.06 9.56
N ASN A 915 16.48 10.15 10.51
CA ASN A 915 15.22 9.75 11.15
C ASN A 915 15.41 9.62 12.67
N ASP A 916 14.54 10.27 13.46
CA ASP A 916 14.63 10.33 14.92
C ASP A 916 13.60 9.42 15.64
N MET A 917 12.99 8.48 14.91
CA MET A 917 12.08 7.48 15.49
C MET A 917 12.70 6.79 16.72
N GLY A 918 11.95 6.74 17.81
CA GLY A 918 12.36 6.06 19.06
C GLY A 918 13.07 6.94 20.08
N ARG A 919 13.25 8.25 19.83
CA ARG A 919 13.76 9.21 20.82
C ARG A 919 12.59 9.75 21.67
N GLU A 920 12.77 9.79 22.99
CA GLU A 920 11.76 10.34 23.90
C GLU A 920 11.85 11.87 23.94
N ASP A 921 10.73 12.55 23.71
CA ASP A 921 10.63 14.00 23.90
C ASP A 921 10.81 14.33 25.39
N ARG A 922 11.97 14.91 25.75
CA ARG A 922 12.23 15.42 27.10
C ARG A 922 11.19 16.46 27.57
N LYS A 923 10.42 17.06 26.66
CA LYS A 923 9.34 18.02 26.98
C LYS A 923 8.17 17.37 27.75
N GLN A 924 7.91 16.07 27.62
CA GLN A 924 6.76 15.42 28.29
C GLN A 924 7.03 14.99 29.75
N GLN A 925 8.29 14.86 30.17
CA GLN A 925 8.61 14.48 31.57
C GLN A 925 8.43 15.63 32.58
N GLN A 926 8.35 16.88 32.15
CA GLN A 926 8.09 18.02 33.06
C GLN A 926 6.59 18.32 33.26
N GLY A 927 5.68 17.67 32.51
CA GLY A 927 4.24 17.98 32.52
C GLY A 927 3.33 17.06 33.35
N SER A 928 3.81 15.94 33.89
CA SER A 928 2.93 14.91 34.49
C SER A 928 3.09 14.69 36.00
N CYS A 929 3.83 15.54 36.72
CA CYS A 929 4.00 15.42 38.18
C CYS A 929 3.58 16.71 38.91
N SER A 930 2.27 16.92 39.10
CA SER A 930 1.68 17.52 40.33
C SER A 930 0.20 17.90 40.14
N LYS A 931 -0.71 16.96 40.42
CA LYS A 931 -2.00 17.29 41.05
C LYS A 931 -2.22 16.29 42.18
N GLY A 932 -1.72 16.65 43.35
CA GLY A 932 -1.97 16.03 44.65
C GLY A 932 -2.01 17.16 45.68
N ASP A 933 -2.97 17.06 46.59
CA ASP A 933 -3.51 18.12 47.43
C ASP A 933 -2.54 18.77 48.45
N GLY A 934 -2.84 20.03 48.79
CA GLY A 934 -2.74 20.62 50.14
C GLY A 934 -1.38 20.71 50.85
N ASP A 935 -0.80 21.90 50.92
CA ASP A 935 -0.55 22.66 52.17
C ASP A 935 0.54 23.73 51.97
N GLU A 936 0.27 24.91 52.54
CA GLU A 936 1.16 26.05 52.61
C GLU A 936 2.36 25.74 53.50
N ASP A 937 3.60 25.95 53.04
CA ASP A 937 4.63 26.51 53.93
C ASP A 937 5.85 27.11 53.24
N MET A 938 6.36 28.15 53.89
CA MET A 938 7.42 29.07 53.48
C MET A 938 8.85 28.51 53.67
N GLY A 939 9.72 28.78 52.68
CA GLY A 939 11.14 29.05 52.91
C GLY A 939 12.15 27.95 52.54
N GLY A 940 13.11 28.27 51.66
CA GLY A 940 14.31 27.45 51.49
C GLY A 940 14.93 27.44 50.09
N THR A 941 15.43 28.59 49.61
CA THR A 941 16.41 28.65 48.53
C THR A 941 17.68 27.87 48.92
N THR A 942 18.30 27.15 47.96
CA THR A 942 19.70 26.63 47.91
C THR A 942 19.91 25.16 47.46
N ALA A 943 19.05 24.58 46.63
CA ALA A 943 19.35 23.29 45.97
C ALA A 943 19.23 23.28 44.42
N ALA A 944 18.64 24.33 43.81
CA ALA A 944 18.44 24.42 42.36
C ALA A 944 19.71 24.81 41.58
N SER A 945 20.62 25.61 42.15
CA SER A 945 21.76 26.17 41.40
C SER A 945 22.96 25.21 41.23
N ARG A 946 22.87 23.96 41.72
CA ARG A 946 23.94 22.94 41.53
C ARG A 946 23.60 21.86 40.51
N ARG A 947 22.34 21.76 40.06
CA ARG A 947 21.94 20.83 38.99
C ARG A 947 21.96 21.48 37.59
N GLU A 948 21.82 22.79 37.49
CA GLU A 948 21.95 23.52 36.22
C GLU A 948 23.38 23.48 35.64
N ALA A 949 24.41 23.36 36.47
CA ALA A 949 25.80 23.28 36.01
C ALA A 949 26.21 21.93 35.38
N ALA A 950 25.37 20.89 35.49
CA ALA A 950 25.61 19.59 34.86
C ALA A 950 24.86 19.41 33.53
N ASP A 951 23.89 20.27 33.23
CA ASP A 951 23.03 20.20 32.04
C ASP A 951 23.57 20.98 30.82
N GLU A 952 24.64 21.78 31.00
CA GLU A 952 25.26 22.59 29.92
C GLU A 952 26.04 21.79 28.85
N ARG A 953 26.14 20.46 28.97
CA ARG A 953 27.00 19.64 28.09
C ARG A 953 26.32 19.01 26.88
N THR A 954 24.99 19.10 26.75
CA THR A 954 24.27 18.46 25.63
C THR A 954 23.63 19.54 24.73
N LEU A 955 24.16 19.71 23.52
CA LEU A 955 23.62 20.65 22.53
C LEU A 955 22.20 20.21 22.10
N GLN A 956 21.21 21.10 22.23
CA GLN A 956 19.86 20.88 21.75
C GLN A 956 19.74 21.39 20.30
N SER A 957 19.24 20.54 19.39
CA SER A 957 19.02 20.86 17.98
C SER A 957 17.55 20.69 17.60
N ASP A 958 16.96 21.67 16.92
CA ASP A 958 15.57 21.60 16.45
C ASP A 958 15.47 20.99 15.03
N GLY A 959 14.26 20.77 14.50
CA GLY A 959 14.06 20.27 13.13
C GLY A 959 14.10 18.74 12.98
N ARG A 960 13.93 18.00 14.08
CA ARG A 960 13.95 16.54 14.07
C ARG A 960 12.58 15.98 13.71
N ARG A 961 12.56 14.95 12.86
CA ARG A 961 11.34 14.30 12.40
C ARG A 961 11.35 12.82 12.73
N THR A 962 10.20 12.34 13.20
CA THR A 962 9.85 10.94 13.31
C THR A 962 9.00 10.55 12.10
N SER A 963 9.52 9.68 11.24
CA SER A 963 8.78 9.12 10.10
C SER A 963 9.01 7.62 9.98
N SER A 964 8.10 6.91 9.32
CA SER A 964 8.24 5.46 9.12
C SER A 964 9.58 5.12 8.46
N ILE A 965 10.23 4.06 8.92
CA ILE A 965 11.50 3.63 8.33
C ILE A 965 11.27 3.19 6.89
N LYS A 966 10.14 2.56 6.62
CA LYS A 966 9.69 2.18 5.29
C LYS A 966 9.68 3.38 4.33
N ASP A 967 9.10 4.51 4.71
CA ASP A 967 9.01 5.68 3.83
C ASP A 967 10.34 6.42 3.69
N VAL A 968 11.16 6.42 4.74
CA VAL A 968 12.53 6.94 4.71
C VAL A 968 13.40 6.13 3.73
N VAL A 969 13.36 4.79 3.82
CA VAL A 969 14.04 3.88 2.89
C VAL A 969 13.50 4.05 1.48
N ARG A 970 12.17 4.16 1.31
CA ARG A 970 11.53 4.40 0.01
C ARG A 970 11.97 5.71 -0.63
N THR A 971 11.99 6.79 0.15
CA THR A 971 12.43 8.12 -0.31
C THR A 971 13.90 8.13 -0.69
N ALA A 972 14.76 7.48 0.12
CA ALA A 972 16.18 7.37 -0.17
C ALA A 972 16.47 6.51 -1.40
N THR A 973 15.74 5.41 -1.58
CA THR A 973 15.88 4.53 -2.75
C THR A 973 15.33 5.17 -4.02
N SER A 974 14.18 5.86 -3.98
CA SER A 974 13.60 6.50 -5.16
C SER A 974 14.44 7.67 -5.68
N ASN A 975 15.14 8.38 -4.79
CA ASN A 975 15.97 9.54 -5.13
C ASN A 975 17.46 9.26 -5.24
N ASN A 976 17.91 8.00 -5.12
CA ASN A 976 19.34 7.64 -5.13
C ASN A 976 20.17 8.39 -4.08
N LEU A 977 19.65 8.53 -2.86
CA LEU A 977 20.43 9.00 -1.71
C LEU A 977 21.46 7.94 -1.29
N MET A 978 22.53 8.36 -0.62
CA MET A 978 23.62 7.48 -0.19
C MET A 978 23.19 6.55 0.95
N GLY A 979 22.48 7.10 1.93
CA GLY A 979 22.18 6.36 3.15
C GLY A 979 21.27 7.08 4.13
N LEU A 980 21.11 6.46 5.29
CA LEU A 980 20.25 6.91 6.38
C LEU A 980 21.04 7.10 7.66
N ILE A 981 20.63 8.09 8.46
CA ILE A 981 21.08 8.26 9.85
C ILE A 981 19.91 7.93 10.78
N CYS A 982 20.04 6.89 11.59
CA CYS A 982 18.97 6.42 12.49
C CYS A 982 19.41 6.44 13.95
N CYS A 983 18.47 6.68 14.86
CA CYS A 983 18.72 6.63 16.29
C CYS A 983 19.25 5.24 16.74
N SER A 984 20.30 5.24 17.56
CA SER A 984 20.86 4.04 18.21
C SER A 984 19.82 3.22 18.94
N ARG A 985 19.01 3.85 19.80
CA ARG A 985 17.96 3.18 20.57
C ARG A 985 16.99 2.38 19.69
N LEU A 986 16.62 2.90 18.53
CA LEU A 986 15.75 2.21 17.58
C LEU A 986 16.38 0.93 17.04
N LEU A 987 17.65 1.00 16.65
CA LEU A 987 18.41 -0.12 16.12
C LEU A 987 18.76 -1.15 17.19
N ASP A 988 18.95 -0.71 18.44
CA ASP A 988 19.15 -1.59 19.59
C ASP A 988 17.84 -2.32 19.96
N MET A 989 16.69 -1.64 19.89
CA MET A 989 15.37 -2.25 20.10
C MET A 989 15.01 -3.24 18.98
N VAL A 990 15.39 -2.95 17.74
CA VAL A 990 15.08 -3.79 16.58
C VAL A 990 16.31 -3.94 15.66
N PRO A 991 17.23 -4.88 15.97
CA PRO A 991 18.43 -5.10 15.18
C PRO A 991 18.15 -5.51 13.73
N ALA A 992 17.04 -6.21 13.48
CA ALA A 992 16.63 -6.66 12.15
C ALA A 992 16.39 -5.50 11.15
N LEU A 993 16.20 -4.26 11.62
CA LEU A 993 16.12 -3.09 10.75
C LEU A 993 17.43 -2.83 10.00
N VAL A 994 18.58 -3.17 10.59
CA VAL A 994 19.89 -3.00 9.95
C VAL A 994 19.94 -3.81 8.66
N ASP A 995 19.62 -5.11 8.73
CA ASP A 995 19.59 -6.00 7.58
C ASP A 995 18.54 -5.57 6.55
N ALA A 996 17.37 -5.09 7.01
CA ALA A 996 16.32 -4.59 6.13
C ALA A 996 16.76 -3.36 5.33
N ILE A 997 17.37 -2.36 5.97
CA ILE A 997 17.89 -1.14 5.31
C ILE A 997 19.02 -1.51 4.34
N LYS A 998 19.97 -2.33 4.80
CA LYS A 998 21.11 -2.80 4.00
C LYS A 998 20.70 -3.58 2.76
N SER A 999 19.65 -4.40 2.86
CA SER A 999 19.13 -5.14 1.70
C SER A 999 18.65 -4.26 0.54
N HIS A 1000 18.43 -2.96 0.78
CA HIS A 1000 18.09 -1.95 -0.23
C HIS A 1000 19.31 -1.20 -0.80
N GLY A 1001 20.53 -1.55 -0.39
CA GLY A 1001 21.78 -0.91 -0.83
C GLY A 1001 21.92 0.53 -0.32
N LEU A 1002 21.64 0.75 0.96
CA LEU A 1002 21.77 2.04 1.64
C LEU A 1002 22.83 1.95 2.73
N ALA A 1003 23.71 2.94 2.81
CA ALA A 1003 24.62 3.07 3.94
C ALA A 1003 23.85 3.45 5.21
N LEU A 1004 24.20 2.85 6.35
CA LEU A 1004 23.51 3.10 7.63
C LEU A 1004 24.47 3.71 8.66
N VAL A 1005 24.11 4.88 9.17
CA VAL A 1005 24.80 5.58 10.26
C VAL A 1005 23.94 5.55 11.51
N VAL A 1006 24.57 5.22 12.66
CA VAL A 1006 23.92 5.22 13.97
C VAL A 1006 24.11 6.56 14.67
N ASP A 1007 23.03 7.20 15.09
CA ASP A 1007 23.04 8.41 15.93
C ASP A 1007 22.98 8.08 17.43
N LYS A 1008 24.06 8.39 18.16
CA LYS A 1008 24.17 8.34 19.63
C LYS A 1008 24.15 9.72 20.28
N SER A 1009 23.85 10.78 19.53
CA SER A 1009 23.94 12.15 20.03
C SER A 1009 23.04 12.46 21.24
N GLY A 1010 22.02 11.64 21.48
CA GLY A 1010 21.03 11.84 22.55
C GLY A 1010 21.26 11.05 23.82
N GLU A 1011 22.22 10.13 23.84
CA GLU A 1011 22.50 9.30 25.01
C GLU A 1011 23.40 10.07 25.99
N PRO A 1012 23.09 10.09 27.30
CA PRO A 1012 24.02 10.64 28.28
C PRO A 1012 25.31 9.81 28.24
N GLU A 1013 26.46 10.48 28.15
CA GLU A 1013 27.76 9.80 28.25
C GLU A 1013 27.76 8.94 29.51
N ALA A 1014 27.81 7.61 29.34
CA ALA A 1014 27.94 6.70 30.46
C ALA A 1014 29.22 7.09 31.22
N ALA A 1015 29.06 7.66 32.41
CA ALA A 1015 30.15 7.96 33.30
C ALA A 1015 30.95 6.67 33.51
N ASN A 1016 32.19 6.66 33.01
CA ASN A 1016 33.24 5.67 33.23
C ASN A 1016 32.81 4.46 34.08
N SER A 1017 32.50 3.33 33.45
CA SER A 1017 32.41 2.04 34.12
C SER A 1017 33.80 1.58 34.56
N LYS A 1018 34.33 2.23 35.59
CA LYS A 1018 35.30 1.63 36.52
C LYS A 1018 34.53 0.69 37.44
N ASP A 1019 34.00 -0.40 36.88
CA ASP A 1019 33.57 -1.56 37.67
C ASP A 1019 33.54 -2.80 36.77
N SER A 1020 34.73 -3.26 36.39
CA SER A 1020 34.96 -4.68 36.14
C SER A 1020 36.12 -5.09 37.05
N GLY A 1021 35.75 -5.52 38.26
CA GLY A 1021 36.68 -6.05 39.23
C GLY A 1021 37.40 -7.28 38.70
N ASP A 1022 38.70 -7.29 38.97
CA ASP A 1022 39.64 -8.39 38.78
C ASP A 1022 39.06 -9.77 39.14
N LYS A 1023 39.14 -10.70 38.19
CA LYS A 1023 39.47 -12.10 38.49
C LYS A 1023 40.58 -12.59 37.57
N GLN A 1024 41.77 -12.49 38.14
CA GLN A 1024 43.04 -13.06 37.72
C GLN A 1024 42.96 -14.59 37.65
N LEU A 1025 43.34 -15.18 36.52
CA LEU A 1025 43.97 -16.49 36.42
C LEU A 1025 44.76 -16.54 35.11
N GLY A 1026 46.08 -16.42 35.24
CA GLY A 1026 47.00 -16.22 34.14
C GLY A 1026 47.39 -17.50 33.39
N ILE A 1027 48.00 -17.31 32.23
CA ILE A 1027 49.20 -18.00 31.75
C ILE A 1027 49.96 -17.02 30.83
N SER A 1028 51.27 -17.00 31.03
CA SER A 1028 52.33 -16.21 30.41
C SER A 1028 52.53 -16.42 28.90
N GLY A 1029 52.97 -15.36 28.21
CA GLY A 1029 53.68 -15.47 26.91
C GLY A 1029 53.91 -14.11 26.24
N ALA A 1030 55.13 -13.58 26.35
CA ALA A 1030 55.55 -12.26 25.89
C ALA A 1030 55.78 -12.16 24.37
N LEU A 1031 55.40 -11.02 23.76
CA LEU A 1031 56.22 -10.17 22.87
C LEU A 1031 55.35 -9.15 22.08
N GLY A 1032 55.60 -7.85 22.30
CA GLY A 1032 55.50 -6.82 21.26
C GLY A 1032 54.25 -5.94 21.19
N GLY A 1033 54.46 -4.62 21.35
CA GLY A 1033 53.67 -3.60 20.66
C GLY A 1033 52.72 -2.76 21.51
N LEU A 1034 53.15 -1.55 21.86
CA LEU A 1034 52.30 -0.45 22.30
C LEU A 1034 51.24 -0.13 21.23
N ALA A 1035 49.98 -0.44 21.49
CA ALA A 1035 48.84 0.13 20.77
C ALA A 1035 47.84 0.63 21.83
N GLY A 1036 47.63 1.95 21.86
CA GLY A 1036 46.62 2.57 22.70
C GLY A 1036 45.25 1.98 22.42
N ALA A 1037 44.49 1.71 23.48
CA ALA A 1037 43.11 1.24 23.35
C ALA A 1037 42.29 2.27 22.57
N ASP A 1038 41.81 1.87 21.39
CA ASP A 1038 41.00 2.69 20.50
C ASP A 1038 39.71 3.14 21.25
N PRO A 1039 39.46 4.45 21.44
CA PRO A 1039 38.32 4.98 22.20
C PRO A 1039 36.97 4.86 21.44
N PHE A 1040 36.91 3.96 20.48
CA PHE A 1040 35.76 3.71 19.61
C PHE A 1040 35.26 2.28 19.86
N PRO A 1041 34.04 2.10 20.39
CA PRO A 1041 33.47 0.77 20.56
C PRO A 1041 33.33 0.09 19.20
N LYS A 1042 33.57 -1.23 19.14
CA LYS A 1042 33.30 -2.03 17.93
C LYS A 1042 31.85 -1.80 17.50
N LEU A 1043 31.67 -1.31 16.28
CA LEU A 1043 30.37 -1.04 15.69
C LEU A 1043 29.53 -2.33 15.58
N PRO A 1044 28.20 -2.26 15.75
CA PRO A 1044 27.32 -3.39 15.48
C PRO A 1044 27.52 -3.90 14.06
N LYS A 1045 27.40 -5.23 13.86
CA LYS A 1045 27.52 -5.84 12.52
C LYS A 1045 26.52 -5.18 11.57
N GLY A 1046 26.99 -4.72 10.41
CA GLY A 1046 26.16 -4.11 9.36
C GLY A 1046 26.02 -2.58 9.43
N VAL A 1047 26.60 -1.90 10.41
CA VAL A 1047 26.59 -0.42 10.50
C VAL A 1047 27.83 0.20 9.84
N ASP A 1048 27.65 1.25 9.04
CA ASP A 1048 28.72 1.91 8.26
C ASP A 1048 29.35 3.13 8.93
N GLY A 1049 28.64 3.75 9.88
CA GLY A 1049 29.14 4.93 10.59
C GLY A 1049 28.46 5.19 11.93
N LEU A 1050 29.10 6.02 12.75
CA LEU A 1050 28.68 6.38 14.10
C LEU A 1050 28.75 7.89 14.31
N LEU A 1051 27.63 8.50 14.70
CA LEU A 1051 27.55 9.88 15.18
C LEU A 1051 27.50 9.89 16.71
N LYS A 1052 28.47 10.53 17.36
CA LYS A 1052 28.57 10.66 18.83
C LYS A 1052 27.90 11.96 19.34
N SER A 1053 27.64 12.03 20.65
CA SER A 1053 27.13 13.23 21.36
C SER A 1053 28.01 14.46 21.29
N ASN A 1054 29.30 14.27 21.01
CA ASN A 1054 30.25 15.35 20.81
C ASN A 1054 30.29 15.89 19.37
N GLY A 1055 29.34 15.50 18.52
CA GLY A 1055 29.20 15.99 17.13
C GLY A 1055 30.23 15.43 16.15
N VAL A 1056 30.95 14.36 16.53
CA VAL A 1056 31.88 13.65 15.64
C VAL A 1056 31.12 12.53 14.92
N LEU A 1057 31.09 12.60 13.59
CA LEU A 1057 30.61 11.54 12.71
C LEU A 1057 31.80 10.77 12.15
N ARG A 1058 31.90 9.47 12.45
CA ARG A 1058 32.96 8.59 11.94
C ARG A 1058 32.36 7.56 11.00
N PHE A 1059 32.95 7.40 9.82
CA PHE A 1059 32.66 6.29 8.90
C PHE A 1059 33.71 5.19 9.01
N ASN A 1060 33.34 3.95 8.67
CA ASN A 1060 34.28 2.84 8.55
C ASN A 1060 35.28 3.05 7.41
N GLU A 1061 36.47 2.47 7.52
CA GLU A 1061 37.44 2.44 6.42
C GLU A 1061 36.89 1.71 5.18
N TYR A 1062 35.94 0.80 5.39
CA TYR A 1062 35.20 0.07 4.35
C TYR A 1062 33.70 0.13 4.64
N ILE A 1063 32.93 0.56 3.64
CA ILE A 1063 31.47 0.59 3.69
C ILE A 1063 30.96 -0.61 2.90
N ASP A 1064 30.20 -1.48 3.57
CA ASP A 1064 29.61 -2.69 2.98
C ASP A 1064 28.20 -2.34 2.50
N VAL A 1065 28.05 -1.87 1.25
CA VAL A 1065 26.76 -1.37 0.73
C VAL A 1065 25.98 -2.41 -0.05
#